data_AF-A0A0S8JUM5-F1
#
_entry.id   AF-A0A0S8JUM5-F1
#
_cell.length_a   1.000
_cell.length_b   1.000
_cell.length_c   1.000
_cell.angle_alpha   90.00
_cell.angle_beta   90.00
_cell.angle_gamma   90.00
#
_symmetry.space_group_name_H-M   'P 1'
#
loop_
_entity.id
_entity.type
_entity.pdbx_description
1 polymer ?
#
loop_
_entity_poly.entity_id
_entity_poly.type
_entity_poly.pdbx_seq_one_letter_code
_entity_poly.pdbx_strand_id
1 'polypeptide(L)'
;MAFNGINVRATGSRIMFRVLLLNSSGTLVTSGTTTLRLYKLLNNGALSSYDFNDHTFKGSTLTTETAPGGMTHQRGNNNTTDTGIWTYHLSTVTGFSDGDIIFALVNNSGATPAWQVHQFQYGGSEGDGARLDFTQSIPGSPVADTTGDAFKTITATLPTGNQAAGANGGLPLLDANLVVQSNVARISGGATEADRLEAALTTANGIDINMEQSIPGTPTADTTGDAMANAAISLPNKLEPGTVNGLARVTDITAISGASLRLVSTTMQAGSSASSLIANSSDLPSGDTDDIYNNLMVIAYDSSAGDKPNVRYVNDYDAASDSFVLDVALDFTPEIGVDTFEVWGIAPAEAPEVSMPELTTGFSAGNPNNLNSYLKAIMQAAASVPTGLGTFDPATDALEALRNQIDSMSGSGFATGTDSLKAIRDAIDDLIAPAVVAGGGTLSGVGFLSECVSLIRKATDEPDTLPKYTDDDLIEYIHSAFDQVLASVNVETDHPILVRYNVPVVPGTRDYLLPCNVAEIWRVAKIDSTTGIPAWEVWPTNEYTFRGDGFTIEGNILRFHNLNLASETLEVLYVAAGDVSIHTATADAGTESSITFAASPTDGTLDIRSDAYLGYVVRTLSATGAGQERIVSSYDVATRVATVRPNWTTAPDNTTVYEVLPQYSRLIKHVVADYATLDVLSNEAKSTRRAEAERRLQRKMTALKLILAKKVRRFGTQGPGIDTYDNVEGW
;
A
#
# COMPACT_ATOMS: atom_id res chain seq x y z
N MET A 1 1.21 41.10 30.50
CA MET A 1 0.63 40.95 29.15
C MET A 1 -0.32 42.12 28.94
N ALA A 2 0.03 43.07 28.09
CA ALA A 2 -0.87 44.16 27.72
C ALA A 2 -2.01 43.58 26.89
N PHE A 3 -3.27 43.84 27.27
CA PHE A 3 -4.46 43.46 26.50
C PHE A 3 -4.61 44.36 25.26
N ASN A 4 -3.63 44.36 24.36
CA ASN A 4 -3.74 45.06 23.09
C ASN A 4 -4.42 44.13 22.08
N GLY A 5 -5.75 44.06 22.13
CA GLY A 5 -6.54 43.36 21.12
C GLY A 5 -7.73 42.57 21.67
N ILE A 6 -8.42 41.90 20.75
CA ILE A 6 -9.56 41.04 21.05
C ILE A 6 -9.02 39.67 21.49
N ASN A 7 -9.43 39.21 22.67
CA ASN A 7 -9.19 37.84 23.13
C ASN A 7 -10.35 36.95 22.68
N VAL A 8 -10.01 35.90 21.92
CA VAL A 8 -10.96 34.91 21.43
C VAL A 8 -10.75 33.61 22.19
N ARG A 9 -11.86 32.96 22.55
CA ARG A 9 -11.84 31.61 23.11
C ARG A 9 -12.95 30.78 22.49
N ALA A 10 -12.57 29.77 21.73
CA ALA A 10 -13.47 28.73 21.30
C ALA A 10 -13.67 27.71 22.43
N THR A 11 -14.80 27.01 22.34
CA THR A 11 -15.12 25.76 23.01
C THR A 11 -16.06 25.05 22.02
N GLY A 12 -16.07 23.72 21.95
CA GLY A 12 -16.78 22.99 20.88
C GLY A 12 -18.28 23.31 20.68
N SER A 13 -18.92 24.10 21.55
CA SER A 13 -20.30 24.58 21.41
C SER A 13 -20.47 26.11 21.39
N ARG A 14 -19.41 26.92 21.52
CA ARG A 14 -19.49 28.39 21.49
C ARG A 14 -18.13 29.09 21.29
N ILE A 15 -18.15 30.29 20.72
CA ILE A 15 -16.98 31.18 20.64
C ILE A 15 -17.24 32.43 21.47
N MET A 16 -16.29 32.77 22.34
CA MET A 16 -16.32 33.97 23.18
C MET A 16 -15.33 35.02 22.66
N PHE A 17 -15.81 36.22 22.37
CA PHE A 17 -15.00 37.39 22.02
C PHE A 17 -14.97 38.35 23.20
N ARG A 18 -13.79 38.81 23.60
CA ARG A 18 -13.61 39.73 24.74
C ARG A 18 -12.60 40.82 24.39
N VAL A 19 -12.89 42.07 24.69
CA VAL A 19 -11.96 43.17 24.43
C VAL A 19 -11.99 44.20 25.56
N LEU A 20 -10.82 44.72 25.93
CA LEU A 20 -10.69 45.87 26.83
C LEU A 20 -10.57 47.13 25.97
N LEU A 21 -11.46 48.10 26.16
CA LEU A 21 -11.46 49.34 25.38
C LEU A 21 -11.09 50.54 26.26
N LEU A 22 -10.15 51.35 25.76
CA LEU A 22 -9.68 52.58 26.38
C LEU A 22 -9.88 53.76 25.42
N ASN A 23 -10.12 54.96 25.96
CA ASN A 23 -10.15 56.20 25.17
C ASN A 23 -8.73 56.79 25.00
N SER A 24 -8.62 57.92 24.27
CA SER A 24 -7.36 58.62 24.02
C SER A 24 -6.62 59.10 25.27
N SER A 25 -7.30 59.13 26.42
CA SER A 25 -6.74 59.51 27.73
C SER A 25 -6.43 58.29 28.62
N GLY A 26 -6.57 57.06 28.10
CA GLY A 26 -6.34 55.81 28.84
C GLY A 26 -7.44 55.44 29.83
N THR A 27 -8.62 56.06 29.73
CA THR A 27 -9.79 55.75 30.59
C THR A 27 -10.62 54.62 30.00
N LEU A 28 -11.21 53.77 30.85
CA LEU A 28 -12.10 52.67 30.46
C LEU A 28 -13.31 53.17 29.66
N VAL A 29 -13.58 52.55 28.51
CA VAL A 29 -14.77 52.82 27.70
C VAL A 29 -15.93 51.97 28.19
N THR A 30 -16.99 52.63 28.67
CA THR A 30 -18.15 51.98 29.30
C THR A 30 -19.47 52.23 28.55
N SER A 31 -19.42 53.01 27.46
CA SER A 31 -20.58 53.36 26.63
C SER A 31 -20.19 53.45 25.15
N GLY A 32 -21.19 53.64 24.29
CA GLY A 32 -21.02 53.66 22.84
C GLY A 32 -21.46 52.35 22.18
N THR A 33 -21.80 52.42 20.90
CA THR A 33 -22.18 51.25 20.11
C THR A 33 -20.94 50.41 19.83
N THR A 34 -20.88 49.21 20.38
CA THR A 34 -19.78 48.26 20.17
C THR A 34 -20.22 47.16 19.20
N THR A 35 -19.73 47.19 17.97
CA THR A 35 -20.08 46.21 16.93
C THR A 35 -18.96 45.20 16.71
N LEU A 36 -19.32 43.93 16.52
CA LEU A 36 -18.41 42.85 16.11
C LEU A 36 -18.72 42.44 14.66
N ARG A 37 -17.66 42.30 13.84
CA ARG A 37 -17.70 41.72 12.49
C ARG A 37 -16.67 40.60 12.39
N LEU A 38 -16.96 39.59 11.59
CA LEU A 38 -16.08 38.43 11.37
C LEU A 38 -15.86 38.24 9.87
N TYR A 39 -14.61 38.02 9.47
CA TYR A 39 -14.24 37.71 8.09
C TYR A 39 -13.38 36.45 8.04
N LYS A 40 -13.64 35.58 7.07
CA LYS A 40 -12.84 34.40 6.78
C LYS A 40 -11.94 34.66 5.57
N LEU A 41 -10.66 34.34 5.71
CA LEU A 41 -9.70 34.35 4.62
C LEU A 41 -9.91 33.15 3.71
N LEU A 42 -10.06 33.40 2.42
CA LEU A 42 -10.15 32.37 1.38
C LEU A 42 -8.77 32.08 0.78
N ASN A 43 -8.60 30.89 0.19
CA ASN A 43 -7.32 30.45 -0.39
C ASN A 43 -6.80 31.35 -1.52
N ASN A 44 -7.67 32.16 -2.15
CA ASN A 44 -7.30 33.14 -3.17
C ASN A 44 -6.92 34.52 -2.58
N GLY A 45 -6.83 34.64 -1.25
CA GLY A 45 -6.53 35.89 -0.55
C GLY A 45 -7.72 36.84 -0.39
N ALA A 46 -8.92 36.50 -0.90
CA ALA A 46 -10.12 37.30 -0.68
C ALA A 46 -10.75 37.03 0.70
N LEU A 47 -11.59 37.96 1.17
CA LEU A 47 -12.33 37.81 2.42
C LEU A 47 -13.80 37.49 2.13
N SER A 48 -14.34 36.51 2.85
CA SER A 48 -15.78 36.28 2.98
C SER A 48 -16.25 36.80 4.32
N SER A 49 -17.46 37.38 4.37
CA SER A 49 -18.00 37.99 5.58
C SER A 49 -18.99 37.07 6.26
N TYR A 50 -19.01 37.04 7.59
CA TYR A 50 -19.97 36.25 8.36
C TYR A 50 -21.33 36.92 8.39
N ASP A 51 -22.38 36.18 8.02
CA ASP A 51 -23.77 36.60 8.18
C ASP A 51 -24.31 36.05 9.51
N PHE A 52 -24.57 36.96 10.46
CA PHE A 52 -25.03 36.58 11.80
C PHE A 52 -26.47 36.05 11.85
N ASN A 53 -27.25 36.18 10.76
CA ASN A 53 -28.63 35.69 10.69
C ASN A 53 -28.71 34.22 10.25
N ASP A 54 -27.82 33.78 9.36
CA ASP A 54 -27.80 32.40 8.86
C ASP A 54 -26.60 31.57 9.33
N HIS A 55 -25.67 32.20 10.06
CA HIS A 55 -24.49 31.57 10.65
C HIS A 55 -23.49 31.01 9.63
N THR A 56 -23.39 31.59 8.43
CA THR A 56 -22.47 31.18 7.36
C THR A 56 -21.57 32.32 6.87
N PHE A 57 -20.40 31.98 6.30
CA PHE A 57 -19.53 32.94 5.62
C PHE A 57 -19.91 33.08 4.14
N LYS A 58 -20.05 34.32 3.65
CA LYS A 58 -20.51 34.62 2.29
C LYS A 58 -19.61 35.66 1.60
N GLY A 59 -19.42 35.49 0.30
CA GLY A 59 -18.78 36.48 -0.57
C GLY A 59 -19.77 37.43 -1.27
N SER A 60 -21.08 37.24 -1.06
CA SER A 60 -22.18 38.03 -1.64
C SER A 60 -22.86 38.91 -0.60
N THR A 61 -23.93 39.63 -0.98
CA THR A 61 -24.72 40.46 -0.07
C THR A 61 -25.14 39.70 1.19
N LEU A 62 -24.94 40.33 2.35
CA LEU A 62 -25.28 39.79 3.67
C LEU A 62 -26.64 40.31 4.12
N THR A 63 -27.33 39.53 4.94
CA THR A 63 -28.55 39.97 5.63
C THR A 63 -28.23 40.67 6.94
N THR A 64 -27.25 40.17 7.72
CA THR A 64 -26.79 40.82 8.96
C THR A 64 -25.26 40.74 9.10
N GLU A 65 -24.54 41.80 8.77
CA GLU A 65 -23.06 41.87 8.82
C GLU A 65 -22.49 42.01 10.25
N THR A 66 -23.27 42.57 11.18
CA THR A 66 -22.82 42.86 12.55
C THR A 66 -23.53 42.00 13.58
N ALA A 67 -22.81 41.60 14.63
CA ALA A 67 -23.36 40.85 15.75
C ALA A 67 -24.68 41.45 16.29
N PRO A 68 -25.79 40.68 16.30
CA PRO A 68 -27.08 41.13 16.80
C PRO A 68 -26.98 41.61 18.24
N GLY A 69 -27.48 42.82 18.53
CA GLY A 69 -27.42 43.43 19.86
C GLY A 69 -26.07 44.05 20.24
N GLY A 70 -25.03 43.90 19.40
CA GLY A 70 -23.68 44.39 19.70
C GLY A 70 -23.00 43.60 20.82
N MET A 71 -21.78 44.01 21.18
CA MET A 71 -21.09 43.48 22.36
C MET A 71 -21.64 44.12 23.64
N THR A 72 -21.61 43.39 24.75
CA THR A 72 -22.11 43.85 26.05
C THR A 72 -20.95 44.22 26.97
N HIS A 73 -21.00 45.42 27.58
CA HIS A 73 -20.07 45.82 28.63
C HIS A 73 -20.32 45.01 29.91
N GLN A 74 -19.24 44.44 30.46
CA GLN A 74 -19.30 43.65 31.68
C GLN A 74 -18.93 44.51 32.88
N ARG A 75 -19.73 44.45 33.94
CA ARG A 75 -19.48 45.17 35.20
C ARG A 75 -19.11 44.18 36.30
N GLY A 76 -18.12 44.54 37.10
CA GLY A 76 -17.64 43.76 38.25
C GLY A 76 -18.33 44.17 39.55
N ASN A 77 -18.09 43.40 40.61
CA ASN A 77 -18.58 43.70 41.97
C ASN A 77 -20.11 43.95 42.02
N ASN A 78 -20.90 42.98 41.54
CA ASN A 78 -22.37 43.09 41.48
C ASN A 78 -22.86 44.36 40.75
N ASN A 79 -22.32 44.61 39.55
CA ASN A 79 -22.64 45.75 38.70
C ASN A 79 -22.29 47.14 39.28
N THR A 80 -21.30 47.24 40.17
CA THR A 80 -20.87 48.54 40.73
C THR A 80 -19.55 49.05 40.17
N THR A 81 -18.70 48.16 39.64
CA THR A 81 -17.38 48.52 39.10
C THR A 81 -17.36 48.39 37.59
N ASP A 82 -16.99 49.45 36.88
CA ASP A 82 -16.81 49.38 35.43
C ASP A 82 -15.47 48.72 35.09
N THR A 83 -15.52 47.69 34.23
CA THR A 83 -14.32 46.93 33.87
C THR A 83 -13.70 47.38 32.55
N GLY A 84 -14.46 48.09 31.71
CA GLY A 84 -14.11 48.42 30.32
C GLY A 84 -14.02 47.21 29.39
N ILE A 85 -14.40 46.01 29.87
CA ILE A 85 -14.39 44.76 29.11
C ILE A 85 -15.73 44.60 28.42
N TRP A 86 -15.70 44.40 27.11
CA TRP A 86 -16.85 44.11 26.27
C TRP A 86 -16.81 42.67 25.80
N THR A 87 -17.93 41.96 25.86
CA THR A 87 -18.01 40.55 25.49
C THR A 87 -19.16 40.26 24.52
N TYR A 88 -18.94 39.30 23.64
CA TYR A 88 -19.97 38.71 22.81
C TYR A 88 -19.75 37.20 22.74
N HIS A 89 -20.83 36.42 22.75
CA HIS A 89 -20.77 34.98 22.65
C HIS A 89 -21.56 34.53 21.43
N LEU A 90 -20.94 33.70 20.60
CA LEU A 90 -21.56 33.06 19.46
C LEU A 90 -21.89 31.62 19.85
N SER A 91 -23.19 31.30 19.93
CA SER A 91 -23.68 29.97 20.32
C SER A 91 -23.88 29.00 19.15
N THR A 92 -23.87 29.51 17.91
CA THR A 92 -24.01 28.72 16.68
C THR A 92 -22.75 28.86 15.84
N VAL A 93 -22.00 27.77 15.70
CA VAL A 93 -20.70 27.74 14.99
C VAL A 93 -20.74 26.98 13.67
N THR A 94 -21.94 26.73 13.12
CA THR A 94 -22.17 25.88 11.93
C THR A 94 -21.40 26.32 10.68
N GLY A 95 -21.01 27.60 10.56
CA GLY A 95 -20.21 28.11 9.45
C GLY A 95 -18.70 28.08 9.66
N PHE A 96 -18.19 27.61 10.80
CA PHE A 96 -16.76 27.53 11.11
C PHE A 96 -16.25 26.11 10.86
N SER A 97 -15.14 25.99 10.14
CA SER A 97 -14.43 24.72 9.95
C SER A 97 -13.06 24.78 10.60
N ASP A 98 -12.60 23.64 11.15
CA ASP A 98 -11.27 23.54 11.74
C ASP A 98 -10.20 23.92 10.71
N GLY A 99 -9.26 24.76 11.12
CA GLY A 99 -8.21 25.31 10.27
C GLY A 99 -8.53 26.68 9.64
N ASP A 100 -9.78 27.16 9.71
CA ASP A 100 -10.18 28.45 9.12
C ASP A 100 -9.45 29.63 9.78
N ILE A 101 -8.88 30.52 8.95
CA ILE A 101 -8.28 31.79 9.41
C ILE A 101 -9.35 32.87 9.44
N ILE A 102 -9.64 33.39 10.63
CA ILE A 102 -10.71 34.35 10.88
C ILE A 102 -10.16 35.66 11.45
N PHE A 103 -10.65 36.78 10.93
CA PHE A 103 -10.42 38.12 11.46
C PHE A 103 -11.65 38.60 12.24
N ALA A 104 -11.47 38.84 13.53
CA ALA A 104 -12.45 39.51 14.38
C ALA A 104 -12.17 41.00 14.44
N LEU A 105 -13.17 41.82 14.09
CA LEU A 105 -13.08 43.28 14.13
C LEU A 105 -14.13 43.82 15.10
N VAL A 106 -13.66 44.56 16.10
CA VAL A 106 -14.52 45.29 17.04
C VAL A 106 -14.37 46.77 16.82
N ASN A 107 -15.49 47.47 16.60
CA ASN A 107 -15.55 48.91 16.50
C ASN A 107 -16.30 49.50 17.69
N ASN A 108 -15.75 50.52 18.32
CA ASN A 108 -16.43 51.35 19.29
C ASN A 108 -16.07 52.83 19.07
N SER A 109 -17.08 53.68 18.94
CA SER A 109 -16.92 55.11 18.63
C SER A 109 -16.21 55.93 19.71
N GLY A 110 -16.14 55.43 20.94
CA GLY A 110 -15.48 56.08 22.09
C GLY A 110 -14.09 55.53 22.41
N ALA A 111 -13.61 54.51 21.69
CA ALA A 111 -12.30 53.90 21.90
C ALA A 111 -11.21 54.55 21.04
N THR A 112 -9.96 54.49 21.51
CA THR A 112 -8.77 54.88 20.75
C THR A 112 -7.73 53.77 20.84
N PRO A 113 -7.46 53.03 19.75
CA PRO A 113 -8.09 53.14 18.43
C PRO A 113 -9.55 52.65 18.42
N ALA A 114 -10.37 53.25 17.54
CA ALA A 114 -11.80 52.90 17.41
C ALA A 114 -12.01 51.46 16.94
N TRP A 115 -11.12 50.97 16.09
CA TRP A 115 -11.10 49.60 15.58
C TRP A 115 -10.03 48.78 16.29
N GLN A 116 -10.45 47.63 16.81
CA GLN A 116 -9.59 46.57 17.32
C GLN A 116 -9.71 45.38 16.37
N VAL A 117 -8.58 44.74 16.02
CA VAL A 117 -8.54 43.61 15.10
C VAL A 117 -7.75 42.48 15.73
N HIS A 118 -8.22 41.25 15.56
CA HIS A 118 -7.49 40.05 15.94
C HIS A 118 -7.69 38.95 14.90
N GLN A 119 -6.59 38.33 14.48
CA GLN A 119 -6.59 37.14 13.65
C GLN A 119 -6.48 35.91 14.56
N PHE A 120 -7.28 34.88 14.32
CA PHE A 120 -7.15 33.58 14.98
C PHE A 120 -7.48 32.46 14.00
N GLN A 121 -6.94 31.27 14.28
CA GLN A 121 -7.31 30.04 13.58
C GLN A 121 -8.37 29.28 14.38
N TYR A 122 -9.50 28.96 13.77
CA TYR A 122 -10.53 28.13 14.40
C TYR A 122 -10.07 26.67 14.48
N GLY A 123 -10.27 26.00 15.62
CA GLY A 123 -9.78 24.64 15.88
C GLY A 123 -8.27 24.54 16.18
N GLY A 124 -7.52 25.64 16.13
CA GLY A 124 -6.08 25.69 16.44
C GLY A 124 -5.77 26.04 17.91
N SER A 125 -4.49 25.85 18.30
CA SER A 125 -3.96 26.10 19.65
C SER A 125 -4.09 27.55 20.13
N GLU A 126 -4.25 28.50 19.21
CA GLU A 126 -4.40 29.92 19.50
C GLU A 126 -5.86 30.33 19.83
N GLY A 127 -6.83 29.52 19.40
CA GLY A 127 -8.27 29.74 19.67
C GLY A 127 -8.80 29.00 20.90
N ASP A 128 -8.15 27.90 21.29
CA ASP A 128 -8.50 27.10 22.46
C ASP A 128 -7.44 27.27 23.55
N GLY A 129 -7.86 27.70 24.74
CA GLY A 129 -7.01 27.61 25.92
C GLY A 129 -6.71 26.14 26.21
N ALA A 130 -5.56 25.68 25.70
CA ALA A 130 -4.88 24.41 25.94
C ALA A 130 -5.68 23.40 26.78
N ARG A 131 -6.47 22.57 26.11
CA ARG A 131 -6.65 21.21 26.60
C ARG A 131 -5.46 20.42 26.09
N LEU A 132 -4.51 20.14 26.99
CA LEU A 132 -3.46 19.14 26.76
C LEU A 132 -4.13 17.77 26.69
N ASP A 133 -4.80 17.48 25.57
CA ASP A 133 -5.14 16.11 25.22
C ASP A 133 -3.90 15.51 24.56
N PHE A 134 -3.18 14.71 25.35
CA PHE A 134 -2.24 13.72 24.83
C PHE A 134 -3.05 12.72 23.99
N THR A 135 -3.35 13.06 22.74
CA THR A 135 -3.81 12.09 21.75
C THR A 135 -3.32 12.53 20.39
N GLN A 136 -2.12 12.06 20.07
CA GLN A 136 -1.48 12.11 18.78
C GLN A 136 -2.43 11.57 17.69
N SER A 137 -2.71 12.38 16.67
CA SER A 137 -3.11 11.88 15.36
C SER A 137 -2.26 12.58 14.29
N ILE A 138 -1.51 11.78 13.54
CA ILE A 138 -0.77 12.13 12.31
C ILE A 138 -1.79 11.92 11.17
N PRO A 139 -1.97 12.79 10.14
CA PRO A 139 -0.95 13.01 9.10
C PRO A 139 -0.96 14.33 8.26
N GLY A 140 0.24 14.70 7.78
CA GLY A 140 0.51 15.10 6.38
C GLY A 140 0.08 16.48 5.83
N SER A 141 0.94 17.50 5.96
CA SER A 141 1.41 18.41 4.87
C SER A 141 2.33 19.51 5.43
N PRO A 142 3.35 20.02 4.69
CA PRO A 142 4.36 20.91 5.24
C PRO A 142 3.90 22.36 5.18
N VAL A 143 3.91 23.05 6.33
CA VAL A 143 3.91 24.51 6.36
C VAL A 143 5.06 24.97 7.24
N ALA A 144 6.02 25.64 6.60
CA ALA A 144 7.08 26.36 7.24
C ALA A 144 6.52 27.51 8.10
N ASP A 145 6.97 27.65 9.35
CA ASP A 145 7.54 28.91 9.88
C ASP A 145 8.01 28.75 11.34
N THR A 146 9.33 28.81 11.56
CA THR A 146 9.97 29.95 12.25
C THR A 146 9.25 30.55 13.48
N THR A 147 9.72 30.18 14.68
CA THR A 147 10.35 31.06 15.69
C THR A 147 10.21 30.53 17.14
N GLY A 148 11.35 30.37 17.81
CA GLY A 148 11.62 30.88 19.17
C GLY A 148 10.88 30.31 20.39
N ASP A 149 11.64 29.54 21.19
CA ASP A 149 11.66 29.52 22.66
C ASP A 149 10.37 29.37 23.49
N ALA A 150 10.24 28.21 24.16
CA ALA A 150 10.04 28.16 25.63
C ALA A 150 10.28 26.74 26.19
N PHE A 151 11.48 26.55 26.74
CA PHE A 151 11.83 25.45 27.64
C PHE A 151 11.08 25.59 28.98
N LYS A 152 10.37 24.56 29.45
CA LYS A 152 9.93 24.50 30.86
C LYS A 152 9.97 23.07 31.40
N THR A 153 11.13 22.69 31.90
CA THR A 153 11.36 21.51 32.76
C THR A 153 10.55 21.65 34.04
N ILE A 154 9.69 20.69 34.38
CA ILE A 154 9.10 20.55 35.72
C ILE A 154 9.57 19.22 36.32
N THR A 155 10.48 19.34 37.28
CA THR A 155 10.90 18.28 38.20
C THR A 155 9.84 18.14 39.30
N ALA A 156 9.18 16.98 39.41
CA ALA A 156 8.26 16.71 40.50
C ALA A 156 8.96 15.93 41.62
N THR A 157 9.18 16.58 42.76
CA THR A 157 9.58 15.96 44.03
C THR A 157 8.32 15.52 44.78
N LEU A 158 8.18 14.23 45.07
CA LEU A 158 7.11 13.69 45.92
C LEU A 158 7.38 14.01 47.41
N PRO A 159 6.43 14.55 48.19
CA PRO A 159 6.51 14.55 49.64
C PRO A 159 5.77 13.35 50.24
N THR A 160 6.47 12.61 51.09
CA THR A 160 5.97 11.57 52.00
C THR A 160 5.64 12.14 53.39
N GLY A 161 4.59 11.60 54.04
CA GLY A 161 4.23 11.78 55.46
C GLY A 161 2.84 12.46 55.60
N ASN A 162 1.89 12.03 56.44
CA ASN A 162 1.96 11.26 57.67
C ASN A 162 0.57 10.67 58.02
N GLN A 163 0.56 9.53 58.72
CA GLN A 163 -0.58 8.74 59.21
C GLN A 163 -1.36 9.41 60.36
N ALA A 164 -2.69 9.17 60.49
CA ALA A 164 -3.36 8.81 61.76
C ALA A 164 -4.90 8.61 61.65
N ALA A 165 -5.31 7.36 61.85
CA ALA A 165 -6.40 6.83 62.70
C ALA A 165 -7.82 7.49 62.76
N GLY A 166 -8.82 6.73 62.28
CA GLY A 166 -9.89 6.14 63.11
C GLY A 166 -11.18 6.94 63.40
N ALA A 167 -12.28 6.58 62.73
CA ALA A 167 -13.56 6.14 63.33
C ALA A 167 -14.70 6.12 62.30
N ASN A 168 -15.50 5.04 62.36
CA ASN A 168 -16.61 4.70 61.46
C ASN A 168 -17.74 5.73 61.40
N GLY A 169 -18.13 6.09 60.19
CA GLY A 169 -19.38 6.77 59.85
C GLY A 169 -19.52 6.77 58.33
N GLY A 170 -20.21 5.78 57.79
CA GLY A 170 -20.36 5.58 56.36
C GLY A 170 -20.93 6.81 55.65
N LEU A 171 -20.12 7.39 54.77
CA LEU A 171 -20.54 8.25 53.67
C LEU A 171 -19.82 7.75 52.41
N PRO A 172 -20.51 7.63 51.28
CA PRO A 172 -20.07 6.82 50.15
C PRO A 172 -18.82 7.42 49.50
N LEU A 173 -17.88 6.54 49.15
CA LEU A 173 -16.79 6.85 48.23
C LEU A 173 -17.36 7.54 46.98
N LEU A 174 -16.97 8.80 46.79
CA LEU A 174 -17.06 9.50 45.52
C LEU A 174 -16.24 8.73 44.49
N ASP A 175 -16.92 7.87 43.74
CA ASP A 175 -16.55 7.51 42.37
C ASP A 175 -17.83 7.51 41.52
N ALA A 176 -18.52 8.65 41.55
CA ALA A 176 -19.55 8.96 40.57
C ALA A 176 -18.88 9.68 39.40
N ASN A 177 -18.49 8.87 38.41
CA ASN A 177 -18.43 9.30 37.02
C ASN A 177 -19.69 10.10 36.68
N LEU A 178 -19.52 11.37 36.30
CA LEU A 178 -20.51 12.17 35.60
C LEU A 178 -19.83 12.62 34.29
N VAL A 179 -19.70 11.72 33.31
CA VAL A 179 -20.60 11.53 32.16
C VAL A 179 -20.85 12.83 31.38
N VAL A 180 -20.07 13.00 30.31
CA VAL A 180 -20.58 13.54 29.03
C VAL A 180 -20.04 12.64 27.91
N GLN A 181 -20.83 11.60 27.65
CA GLN A 181 -21.15 10.97 26.36
C GLN A 181 -20.08 11.00 25.26
N SER A 182 -19.23 9.98 25.27
CA SER A 182 -18.84 9.26 24.06
C SER A 182 -19.57 7.91 24.07
N ASN A 183 -20.19 7.53 22.96
CA ASN A 183 -20.89 6.24 22.75
C ASN A 183 -19.94 5.04 22.87
N VAL A 184 -19.44 4.78 24.07
CA VAL A 184 -18.73 3.55 24.42
C VAL A 184 -19.48 2.95 25.59
N ALA A 185 -20.27 1.92 25.30
CA ALA A 185 -20.90 1.10 26.32
C ALA A 185 -19.80 0.54 27.24
N ARG A 186 -19.73 1.05 28.48
CA ARG A 186 -18.88 0.48 29.52
C ARG A 186 -19.48 -0.85 29.95
N ILE A 187 -18.88 -1.95 29.49
CA ILE A 187 -19.12 -3.28 30.04
C ILE A 187 -18.37 -3.36 31.37
N SER A 188 -19.11 -3.37 32.48
CA SER A 188 -18.56 -3.60 33.83
C SER A 188 -18.10 -5.05 33.97
N GLY A 189 -16.94 -5.25 34.61
CA GLY A 189 -16.27 -6.54 34.75
C GLY A 189 -17.17 -7.66 35.27
N GLY A 190 -17.20 -8.76 34.52
CA GLY A 190 -18.01 -9.95 34.79
C GLY A 190 -18.57 -10.64 33.54
N ALA A 191 -18.45 -10.00 32.37
CA ALA A 191 -18.99 -10.52 31.11
C ALA A 191 -18.02 -11.52 30.46
N THR A 192 -18.53 -12.67 30.03
CA THR A 192 -17.75 -13.72 29.36
C THR A 192 -17.36 -13.29 27.94
N GLU A 193 -16.40 -13.96 27.30
CA GLU A 193 -15.95 -13.63 25.93
C GLU A 193 -17.10 -13.54 24.92
N ALA A 194 -18.20 -14.27 25.16
CA ALA A 194 -19.42 -14.23 24.36
C ALA A 194 -20.18 -12.88 24.46
N ASP A 195 -20.26 -12.32 25.67
CA ASP A 195 -20.98 -11.05 25.94
C ASP A 195 -20.23 -9.83 25.36
N ARG A 196 -18.91 -9.96 25.14
CA ARG A 196 -18.07 -8.91 24.54
C ARG A 196 -18.15 -8.89 23.01
N LEU A 197 -18.49 -10.02 22.39
CA LEU A 197 -18.64 -10.16 20.94
C LEU A 197 -20.00 -9.62 20.45
N GLU A 198 -21.06 -9.82 21.22
CA GLU A 198 -22.43 -9.40 20.88
C GLU A 198 -22.62 -7.86 20.96
N ALA A 199 -21.89 -7.19 21.86
CA ALA A 199 -21.86 -5.73 21.97
C ALA A 199 -21.04 -5.04 20.84
N ALA A 200 -20.06 -5.74 20.26
CA ALA A 200 -19.26 -5.20 19.16
C ALA A 200 -20.03 -5.22 17.82
N LEU A 201 -20.87 -6.23 17.59
CA LEU A 201 -21.70 -6.33 16.38
C LEU A 201 -22.85 -5.30 16.34
N THR A 202 -23.37 -4.88 17.48
CA THR A 202 -24.56 -4.00 17.56
C THR A 202 -24.26 -2.51 17.34
N THR A 203 -22.99 -2.10 17.27
CA THR A 203 -22.61 -0.67 17.13
C THR A 203 -22.15 -0.28 15.71
N ALA A 204 -22.06 -1.24 14.78
CA ALA A 204 -21.71 -0.99 13.39
C ALA A 204 -22.98 -0.87 12.53
N ASN A 205 -23.51 0.34 12.39
CA ASN A 205 -24.38 0.66 11.26
C ASN A 205 -23.51 0.72 10.00
N GLY A 206 -23.40 -0.40 9.29
CA GLY A 206 -22.82 -0.45 7.95
C GLY A 206 -21.99 -1.69 7.70
N ILE A 207 -22.53 -2.54 6.83
CA ILE A 207 -21.92 -3.70 6.17
C ILE A 207 -21.98 -5.00 7.00
N ASP A 208 -23.04 -5.75 6.77
CA ASP A 208 -23.17 -7.16 7.09
C ASP A 208 -22.46 -7.99 5.99
N ILE A 209 -21.35 -8.67 6.33
CA ILE A 209 -20.61 -9.58 5.42
C ILE A 209 -20.70 -11.04 5.94
N ASN A 210 -21.63 -11.37 6.84
CA ASN A 210 -21.81 -12.75 7.30
C ASN A 210 -23.22 -13.25 7.00
N MET A 211 -23.32 -14.09 5.96
CA MET A 211 -24.47 -14.95 5.68
C MET A 211 -24.58 -16.10 6.71
N GLU A 212 -24.70 -15.78 8.00
CA GLU A 212 -25.17 -16.75 9.00
C GLU A 212 -26.29 -16.10 9.81
N GLN A 213 -27.53 -16.35 9.37
CA GLN A 213 -28.71 -16.02 10.14
C GLN A 213 -28.78 -16.90 11.38
N SER A 214 -28.59 -16.31 12.56
CA SER A 214 -28.95 -16.96 13.82
C SER A 214 -30.47 -17.07 13.90
N ILE A 215 -30.96 -18.30 14.01
CA ILE A 215 -32.39 -18.60 14.19
C ILE A 215 -32.78 -18.19 15.63
N PRO A 216 -33.79 -17.33 15.84
CA PRO A 216 -34.30 -17.05 17.18
C PRO A 216 -35.01 -18.26 17.79
N GLY A 217 -34.73 -18.54 19.06
CA GLY A 217 -35.16 -19.74 19.81
C GLY A 217 -36.66 -19.90 20.10
N THR A 218 -37.54 -19.12 19.47
CA THR A 218 -39.00 -19.37 19.45
C THR A 218 -39.60 -18.86 18.14
N PRO A 219 -39.92 -19.74 17.17
CA PRO A 219 -40.52 -19.33 15.91
C PRO A 219 -42.00 -19.03 16.10
N THR A 220 -42.43 -17.80 15.86
CA THR A 220 -43.81 -17.50 15.45
C THR A 220 -43.88 -17.60 13.93
N ALA A 221 -45.02 -18.08 13.43
CA ALA A 221 -45.19 -18.75 12.13
C ALA A 221 -44.99 -17.91 10.85
N ASP A 222 -44.20 -16.83 10.85
CA ASP A 222 -44.25 -15.88 9.75
C ASP A 222 -42.95 -15.11 9.43
N THR A 223 -41.78 -15.74 9.53
CA THR A 223 -40.51 -15.07 9.16
C THR A 223 -39.67 -15.78 8.12
N THR A 224 -40.05 -16.98 7.69
CA THR A 224 -39.45 -17.63 6.50
C THR A 224 -40.37 -17.56 5.27
N GLY A 225 -41.67 -17.29 5.49
CA GLY A 225 -42.66 -17.10 4.42
C GLY A 225 -42.51 -15.77 3.71
N ASP A 226 -42.30 -14.67 4.45
CA ASP A 226 -42.32 -13.31 3.87
C ASP A 226 -41.10 -12.96 3.00
N ALA A 227 -39.92 -13.54 3.27
CA ALA A 227 -38.74 -13.32 2.43
C ALA A 227 -38.83 -14.07 1.10
N MET A 228 -39.46 -15.25 1.08
CA MET A 228 -39.75 -16.00 -0.15
C MET A 228 -41.01 -15.48 -0.86
N ALA A 229 -41.98 -14.93 -0.12
CA ALA A 229 -43.16 -14.29 -0.68
C ALA A 229 -42.79 -12.99 -1.41
N ASN A 230 -41.89 -12.17 -0.89
CA ASN A 230 -41.48 -10.93 -1.57
C ASN A 230 -40.60 -11.16 -2.82
N ALA A 231 -39.87 -12.28 -2.91
CA ALA A 231 -39.20 -12.67 -4.16
C ALA A 231 -40.18 -13.27 -5.19
N ALA A 232 -41.24 -13.92 -4.74
CA ALA A 232 -42.31 -14.45 -5.60
C ALA A 232 -43.34 -13.38 -6.04
N ILE A 233 -43.43 -12.23 -5.33
CA ILE A 233 -44.38 -11.13 -5.60
C ILE A 233 -43.89 -10.16 -6.71
N SER A 234 -42.66 -10.31 -7.22
CA SER A 234 -42.16 -9.47 -8.33
C SER A 234 -42.36 -10.08 -9.73
N LEU A 235 -43.02 -11.23 -9.86
CA LEU A 235 -43.62 -11.65 -11.13
C LEU A 235 -44.98 -10.96 -11.21
N PRO A 236 -45.26 -10.09 -12.20
CA PRO A 236 -46.46 -9.30 -12.21
C PRO A 236 -47.70 -10.21 -12.20
N ASN A 237 -48.53 -10.03 -11.16
CA ASN A 237 -49.95 -10.39 -11.18
C ASN A 237 -50.58 -9.77 -12.43
N LYS A 238 -50.68 -10.56 -13.49
CA LYS A 238 -51.32 -10.15 -14.75
C LYS A 238 -52.13 -11.23 -15.43
N LEU A 239 -52.55 -12.24 -14.66
CA LEU A 239 -53.67 -13.08 -15.01
C LEU A 239 -54.77 -12.84 -13.98
N GLU A 240 -55.67 -11.90 -14.27
CA GLU A 240 -56.93 -11.84 -13.53
C GLU A 240 -57.73 -13.12 -13.81
N PRO A 241 -58.42 -13.69 -12.80
CA PRO A 241 -59.17 -14.93 -12.94
C PRO A 241 -60.46 -14.69 -13.75
N GLY A 242 -60.32 -14.62 -15.07
CA GLY A 242 -61.41 -14.72 -16.03
C GLY A 242 -61.76 -16.19 -16.28
N THR A 243 -62.74 -16.69 -15.54
CA THR A 243 -63.67 -17.77 -15.91
C THR A 243 -63.15 -18.85 -16.88
N VAL A 244 -62.33 -19.80 -16.40
CA VAL A 244 -62.17 -21.11 -17.05
C VAL A 244 -62.86 -22.17 -16.18
N ASN A 245 -64.19 -22.15 -16.20
CA ASN A 245 -65.01 -23.29 -15.77
C ASN A 245 -64.85 -24.37 -16.84
N GLY A 246 -63.96 -25.34 -16.64
CA GLY A 246 -63.85 -26.48 -17.55
C GLY A 246 -62.69 -27.43 -17.31
N LEU A 247 -61.57 -26.95 -16.77
CA LEU A 247 -60.45 -27.84 -16.47
C LEU A 247 -60.61 -28.40 -15.06
N ALA A 248 -61.29 -29.55 -14.98
CA ALA A 248 -61.25 -30.38 -13.80
C ALA A 248 -59.77 -30.62 -13.44
N ARG A 249 -59.37 -30.05 -12.30
CA ARG A 249 -58.07 -30.27 -11.67
C ARG A 249 -57.85 -31.78 -11.63
N VAL A 250 -56.91 -32.30 -12.42
CA VAL A 250 -56.51 -33.71 -12.40
C VAL A 250 -55.91 -33.98 -11.02
N THR A 251 -56.76 -34.34 -10.07
CA THR A 251 -56.40 -34.55 -8.66
C THR A 251 -55.90 -35.96 -8.37
N ASP A 252 -55.90 -36.86 -9.35
CA ASP A 252 -55.37 -38.22 -9.21
C ASP A 252 -54.20 -38.46 -10.19
N ILE A 253 -53.02 -37.97 -9.81
CA ILE A 253 -51.73 -38.33 -10.45
C ILE A 253 -51.47 -39.85 -10.40
N THR A 254 -52.13 -40.54 -9.48
CA THR A 254 -52.05 -41.99 -9.27
C THR A 254 -52.68 -42.81 -10.40
N ALA A 255 -53.51 -42.23 -11.27
CA ALA A 255 -54.08 -42.92 -12.44
C ALA A 255 -53.16 -42.93 -13.66
N ILE A 256 -52.08 -42.13 -13.66
CA ILE A 256 -51.14 -42.02 -14.79
C ILE A 256 -49.92 -42.96 -14.60
N SER A 257 -49.63 -43.42 -13.38
CA SER A 257 -48.47 -44.30 -13.14
C SER A 257 -48.59 -45.72 -13.72
N GLY A 258 -49.71 -46.03 -14.37
CA GLY A 258 -49.93 -47.27 -15.13
C GLY A 258 -50.23 -47.08 -16.62
N ALA A 259 -50.16 -45.87 -17.17
CA ALA A 259 -50.73 -45.57 -18.51
C ALA A 259 -49.71 -45.14 -19.59
N SER A 260 -48.45 -44.88 -19.26
CA SER A 260 -47.41 -44.51 -20.24
C SER A 260 -46.53 -45.73 -20.56
N LEU A 261 -46.95 -46.57 -21.49
CA LEU A 261 -46.17 -47.73 -21.92
C LEU A 261 -45.25 -47.28 -23.07
N ARG A 262 -43.94 -47.22 -22.83
CA ARG A 262 -42.95 -47.10 -23.92
C ARG A 262 -43.08 -48.36 -24.78
N LEU A 263 -43.69 -48.21 -25.95
CA LEU A 263 -44.06 -49.34 -26.81
C LEU A 263 -42.86 -49.82 -27.63
N VAL A 264 -42.07 -48.88 -28.12
CA VAL A 264 -40.89 -49.16 -28.94
C VAL A 264 -39.71 -48.34 -28.44
N SER A 265 -38.54 -48.97 -28.48
CA SER A 265 -37.26 -48.40 -28.09
C SER A 265 -36.15 -49.03 -28.89
N THR A 266 -35.63 -48.34 -29.89
CA THR A 266 -34.57 -48.94 -30.71
C THR A 266 -33.66 -47.89 -31.35
N THR A 267 -32.55 -48.37 -31.89
CA THR A 267 -31.66 -47.58 -32.75
C THR A 267 -32.20 -47.56 -34.17
N MET A 268 -32.01 -46.44 -34.84
CA MET A 268 -32.50 -46.24 -36.20
C MET A 268 -31.80 -47.16 -37.19
N GLN A 269 -32.59 -47.80 -38.06
CA GLN A 269 -32.10 -48.76 -39.05
C GLN A 269 -31.87 -48.14 -40.43
N ALA A 270 -31.16 -48.89 -41.28
CA ALA A 270 -30.82 -48.47 -42.62
C ALA A 270 -32.09 -48.17 -43.45
N GLY A 271 -32.14 -46.98 -44.05
CA GLY A 271 -33.32 -46.47 -44.75
C GLY A 271 -34.09 -45.40 -43.98
N SER A 272 -33.78 -45.18 -42.70
CA SER A 272 -34.33 -44.05 -41.93
C SER A 272 -33.92 -42.70 -42.54
N SER A 273 -34.82 -41.74 -42.48
CA SER A 273 -34.68 -40.37 -42.97
C SER A 273 -35.34 -39.39 -42.01
N ALA A 274 -35.18 -38.09 -42.23
CA ALA A 274 -35.80 -37.07 -41.38
C ALA A 274 -37.34 -37.19 -41.32
N SER A 275 -38.00 -37.82 -42.30
CA SER A 275 -39.47 -37.95 -42.35
C SER A 275 -39.98 -39.37 -42.12
N SER A 276 -39.09 -40.37 -42.01
CA SER A 276 -39.48 -41.77 -41.82
C SER A 276 -38.41 -42.50 -41.02
N LEU A 277 -38.79 -43.09 -39.90
CA LEU A 277 -37.89 -43.80 -38.99
C LEU A 277 -38.15 -45.30 -39.08
N ILE A 278 -37.10 -46.10 -39.20
CA ILE A 278 -37.23 -47.56 -39.38
C ILE A 278 -36.67 -48.27 -38.15
N ALA A 279 -37.47 -49.17 -37.58
CA ALA A 279 -37.08 -50.04 -36.46
C ALA A 279 -36.55 -51.40 -36.98
N ASN A 280 -35.85 -52.16 -36.12
CA ASN A 280 -35.67 -53.58 -36.40
C ASN A 280 -36.98 -54.33 -36.14
N SER A 281 -37.35 -55.23 -37.04
CA SER A 281 -38.50 -56.12 -36.89
C SER A 281 -38.51 -56.92 -35.57
N SER A 282 -37.33 -57.18 -34.97
CA SER A 282 -37.21 -57.90 -33.69
C SER A 282 -37.53 -57.05 -32.46
N ASP A 283 -37.49 -55.73 -32.60
CA ASP A 283 -37.72 -54.78 -31.51
C ASP A 283 -39.18 -54.32 -31.46
N LEU A 284 -39.99 -54.80 -32.40
CA LEU A 284 -41.43 -54.58 -32.49
C LEU A 284 -42.19 -55.79 -31.90
N PRO A 285 -43.32 -55.58 -31.21
CA PRO A 285 -44.19 -56.67 -30.75
C PRO A 285 -44.61 -57.61 -31.91
N SER A 286 -44.56 -58.92 -31.69
CA SER A 286 -44.85 -59.88 -32.77
C SER A 286 -46.35 -59.92 -33.10
N GLY A 287 -46.71 -59.58 -34.34
CA GLY A 287 -48.08 -59.76 -34.88
C GLY A 287 -48.84 -58.48 -35.23
N ASP A 288 -48.15 -57.34 -35.34
CA ASP A 288 -48.79 -56.04 -35.61
C ASP A 288 -49.32 -55.91 -37.05
N THR A 289 -50.46 -55.21 -37.18
CA THR A 289 -51.04 -54.79 -38.47
C THR A 289 -50.67 -53.34 -38.76
N ASP A 290 -50.82 -52.91 -40.03
CA ASP A 290 -50.75 -51.49 -40.42
C ASP A 290 -51.55 -50.58 -39.47
N ASP A 291 -51.08 -49.34 -39.31
CA ASP A 291 -51.73 -48.23 -38.59
C ASP A 291 -51.80 -48.30 -37.04
N ILE A 292 -51.35 -49.37 -36.38
CA ILE A 292 -51.49 -49.53 -34.92
C ILE A 292 -50.80 -48.40 -34.14
N TYR A 293 -49.71 -47.85 -34.67
CA TYR A 293 -48.93 -46.80 -34.02
C TYR A 293 -49.30 -45.38 -34.49
N ASN A 294 -50.36 -45.21 -35.29
CA ASN A 294 -50.73 -43.91 -35.83
C ASN A 294 -51.19 -42.96 -34.71
N ASN A 295 -50.85 -41.69 -34.86
CA ASN A 295 -51.06 -40.61 -33.90
C ASN A 295 -50.35 -40.79 -32.54
N LEU A 296 -49.44 -41.75 -32.43
CA LEU A 296 -48.61 -41.88 -31.24
C LEU A 296 -47.42 -40.93 -31.28
N MET A 297 -46.95 -40.55 -30.09
CA MET A 297 -45.79 -39.68 -29.96
C MET A 297 -44.53 -40.49 -30.21
N VAL A 298 -43.64 -39.94 -31.02
CA VAL A 298 -42.30 -40.48 -31.23
C VAL A 298 -41.27 -39.43 -30.84
N ILE A 299 -40.26 -39.86 -30.09
CA ILE A 299 -39.13 -39.03 -29.69
C ILE A 299 -37.88 -39.61 -30.31
N ALA A 300 -37.23 -38.83 -31.17
CA ALA A 300 -35.94 -39.16 -31.77
C ALA A 300 -34.82 -38.38 -31.09
N TYR A 301 -33.71 -39.02 -30.81
CA TYR A 301 -32.56 -38.43 -30.14
C TYR A 301 -31.36 -38.39 -31.10
N ASP A 302 -30.85 -37.17 -31.33
CA ASP A 302 -29.59 -36.95 -32.04
C ASP A 302 -28.43 -37.08 -31.04
N SER A 303 -27.77 -38.23 -31.11
CA SER A 303 -26.66 -38.59 -30.22
C SER A 303 -25.40 -37.78 -30.48
N SER A 304 -25.26 -37.20 -31.67
CA SER A 304 -24.11 -36.37 -32.06
C SER A 304 -24.20 -34.93 -31.54
N ALA A 305 -25.43 -34.45 -31.27
CA ALA A 305 -25.72 -33.09 -30.79
C ALA A 305 -26.05 -33.02 -29.28
N GLY A 306 -25.68 -34.03 -28.51
CA GLY A 306 -25.86 -34.10 -27.06
C GLY A 306 -27.27 -34.54 -26.63
N ASP A 307 -27.86 -35.50 -27.35
CA ASP A 307 -29.16 -36.14 -27.06
C ASP A 307 -30.33 -35.15 -26.98
N LYS A 308 -30.38 -34.17 -27.88
CA LYS A 308 -31.52 -33.24 -27.92
C LYS A 308 -32.77 -34.00 -28.41
N PRO A 309 -33.83 -34.11 -27.60
CA PRO A 309 -35.04 -34.82 -28.01
C PRO A 309 -35.77 -34.05 -29.09
N ASN A 310 -36.10 -34.73 -30.18
CA ASN A 310 -36.94 -34.22 -31.23
C ASN A 310 -38.28 -34.99 -31.24
N VAL A 311 -39.33 -34.31 -30.79
CA VAL A 311 -40.65 -34.92 -30.57
C VAL A 311 -41.54 -34.69 -31.80
N ARG A 312 -42.13 -35.76 -32.32
CA ARG A 312 -43.05 -35.80 -33.47
C ARG A 312 -44.21 -36.75 -33.21
N TYR A 313 -45.12 -36.85 -34.17
CA TYR A 313 -46.16 -37.88 -34.17
C TYR A 313 -45.98 -38.82 -35.35
N VAL A 314 -46.31 -40.09 -35.13
CA VAL A 314 -46.38 -41.09 -36.21
C VAL A 314 -47.65 -40.81 -37.00
N ASN A 315 -47.51 -40.34 -38.23
CA ASN A 315 -48.62 -40.12 -39.14
C ASN A 315 -49.13 -41.44 -39.73
N ASP A 316 -48.20 -42.35 -40.03
CA ASP A 316 -48.48 -43.66 -40.60
C ASP A 316 -47.42 -44.68 -40.17
N TYR A 317 -47.81 -45.93 -39.95
CA TYR A 317 -46.91 -47.04 -39.66
C TYR A 317 -47.15 -48.18 -40.65
N ASP A 318 -46.14 -48.41 -41.50
CA ASP A 318 -46.13 -49.49 -42.50
C ASP A 318 -45.48 -50.74 -41.91
N ALA A 319 -46.30 -51.77 -41.67
CA ALA A 319 -45.85 -53.04 -41.08
C ALA A 319 -45.02 -53.91 -42.05
N ALA A 320 -45.00 -53.63 -43.36
CA ALA A 320 -44.20 -54.38 -44.32
C ALA A 320 -42.74 -53.93 -44.36
N SER A 321 -42.48 -52.66 -44.02
CA SER A 321 -41.14 -52.08 -43.95
C SER A 321 -40.69 -51.67 -42.55
N ASP A 322 -41.50 -51.95 -41.52
CA ASP A 322 -41.26 -51.56 -40.12
C ASP A 322 -40.95 -50.06 -39.96
N SER A 323 -41.64 -49.23 -40.76
CA SER A 323 -41.33 -47.81 -40.91
C SER A 323 -42.42 -46.90 -40.36
N PHE A 324 -42.02 -45.98 -39.49
CA PHE A 324 -42.84 -44.93 -38.90
C PHE A 324 -42.68 -43.64 -39.71
N VAL A 325 -43.71 -43.25 -40.46
CA VAL A 325 -43.75 -41.98 -41.19
C VAL A 325 -44.17 -40.88 -40.24
N LEU A 326 -43.42 -39.79 -40.21
CA LEU A 326 -43.64 -38.68 -39.29
C LEU A 326 -44.59 -37.64 -39.88
N ASP A 327 -45.38 -37.00 -39.02
CA ASP A 327 -46.24 -35.87 -39.38
C ASP A 327 -45.44 -34.69 -39.96
N VAL A 328 -44.28 -34.42 -39.36
CA VAL A 328 -43.33 -33.39 -39.80
C VAL A 328 -41.92 -33.97 -39.71
N ALA A 329 -41.06 -33.57 -40.65
CA ALA A 329 -39.66 -33.98 -40.64
C ALA A 329 -38.95 -33.57 -39.33
N LEU A 330 -38.01 -34.40 -38.89
CA LEU A 330 -37.04 -34.07 -37.86
C LEU A 330 -36.16 -32.91 -38.32
N ASP A 331 -35.65 -32.16 -37.35
CA ASP A 331 -34.75 -31.03 -37.61
C ASP A 331 -33.31 -31.49 -37.88
N PHE A 332 -33.08 -32.81 -37.94
CA PHE A 332 -31.81 -33.44 -38.25
C PHE A 332 -32.00 -34.64 -39.19
N THR A 333 -30.91 -35.03 -39.86
CA THR A 333 -30.89 -36.26 -40.68
C THR A 333 -30.35 -37.39 -39.82
N PRO A 334 -31.10 -38.48 -39.61
CA PRO A 334 -30.67 -39.45 -38.61
C PRO A 334 -29.49 -40.33 -39.02
N GLU A 335 -28.62 -40.63 -38.06
CA GLU A 335 -27.45 -41.49 -38.23
C GLU A 335 -27.76 -42.95 -37.84
N ILE A 336 -27.61 -43.85 -38.83
CA ILE A 336 -27.99 -45.27 -38.71
C ILE A 336 -27.14 -45.97 -37.65
N GLY A 337 -27.80 -46.67 -36.72
CA GLY A 337 -27.16 -47.48 -35.68
C GLY A 337 -26.61 -46.70 -34.49
N VAL A 338 -26.66 -45.37 -34.52
CA VAL A 338 -26.21 -44.49 -33.43
C VAL A 338 -27.38 -43.76 -32.81
N ASP A 339 -28.20 -43.11 -33.64
CA ASP A 339 -29.38 -42.38 -33.15
C ASP A 339 -30.48 -43.34 -32.74
N THR A 340 -31.21 -42.97 -31.69
CA THR A 340 -32.28 -43.78 -31.11
C THR A 340 -33.61 -43.07 -31.23
N PHE A 341 -34.68 -43.86 -31.24
CA PHE A 341 -36.02 -43.31 -31.10
C PHE A 341 -36.90 -44.20 -30.23
N GLU A 342 -37.90 -43.55 -29.65
CA GLU A 342 -38.86 -44.15 -28.76
C GLU A 342 -40.27 -43.81 -29.22
N VAL A 343 -41.14 -44.82 -29.33
CA VAL A 343 -42.57 -44.62 -29.61
C VAL A 343 -43.35 -44.85 -28.33
N TRP A 344 -44.10 -43.84 -27.94
CA TRP A 344 -44.86 -43.79 -26.71
C TRP A 344 -46.35 -43.82 -27.02
N GLY A 345 -47.02 -44.85 -26.49
CA GLY A 345 -48.47 -44.96 -26.56
C GLY A 345 -49.11 -45.00 -25.20
N ILE A 346 -50.39 -44.62 -25.17
CA ILE A 346 -51.28 -44.84 -24.03
C ILE A 346 -51.99 -46.17 -24.34
N ALA A 347 -51.64 -47.25 -23.64
CA ALA A 347 -52.25 -48.56 -23.89
C ALA A 347 -53.78 -48.47 -23.70
N PRO A 348 -54.62 -49.07 -24.58
CA PRO A 348 -56.06 -48.97 -24.42
C PRO A 348 -56.58 -50.14 -23.57
N ALA A 349 -57.32 -49.81 -22.53
CA ALA A 349 -58.47 -50.59 -22.11
C ALA A 349 -59.44 -49.62 -21.43
N GLU A 350 -60.30 -49.00 -22.25
CA GLU A 350 -61.48 -48.26 -21.81
C GLU A 350 -61.23 -46.98 -20.98
N ALA A 351 -60.52 -45.98 -21.50
CA ALA A 351 -60.57 -44.60 -20.97
C ALA A 351 -60.12 -43.57 -22.03
N PRO A 352 -60.67 -42.34 -22.00
CA PRO A 352 -60.89 -41.52 -23.18
C PRO A 352 -59.60 -40.91 -23.73
N GLU A 353 -59.59 -40.76 -25.06
CA GLU A 353 -58.69 -39.90 -25.80
C GLU A 353 -58.45 -38.59 -25.04
N VAL A 354 -57.28 -38.41 -24.43
CA VAL A 354 -56.79 -37.06 -24.16
C VAL A 354 -56.38 -36.52 -25.52
N SER A 355 -57.36 -36.07 -26.28
CA SER A 355 -57.12 -35.42 -27.55
C SER A 355 -56.40 -34.10 -27.23
N MET A 356 -55.21 -33.92 -27.82
CA MET A 356 -54.43 -32.68 -27.83
C MET A 356 -55.26 -31.38 -28.10
N PRO A 357 -56.46 -31.41 -28.74
CA PRO A 357 -57.42 -30.30 -28.71
C PRO A 357 -57.64 -29.63 -27.35
N GLU A 358 -57.68 -30.36 -26.23
CA GLU A 358 -57.90 -29.75 -24.91
C GLU A 358 -56.72 -28.86 -24.47
N LEU A 359 -55.48 -29.20 -24.84
CA LEU A 359 -54.28 -28.39 -24.57
C LEU A 359 -54.22 -27.13 -25.44
N THR A 360 -54.87 -27.14 -26.61
CA THR A 360 -54.96 -25.99 -27.53
C THR A 360 -56.23 -25.15 -27.34
N THR A 361 -57.13 -25.58 -26.44
CA THR A 361 -58.39 -24.89 -26.18
C THR A 361 -58.11 -23.52 -25.55
N GLY A 362 -58.42 -22.45 -26.27
CA GLY A 362 -58.12 -21.07 -25.88
C GLY A 362 -56.99 -20.40 -26.67
N PHE A 363 -56.25 -21.16 -27.48
CA PHE A 363 -55.25 -20.63 -28.42
C PHE A 363 -55.84 -20.55 -29.84
N SER A 364 -55.48 -19.52 -30.59
CA SER A 364 -55.91 -19.39 -31.98
C SER A 364 -54.94 -20.11 -32.93
N ALA A 365 -55.43 -20.53 -34.10
CA ALA A 365 -54.59 -21.20 -35.11
C ALA A 365 -53.52 -20.28 -35.75
N GLY A 366 -53.63 -18.95 -35.62
CA GLY A 366 -52.74 -17.98 -36.26
C GLY A 366 -51.67 -17.42 -35.33
N ASN A 367 -50.49 -17.12 -35.87
CA ASN A 367 -49.48 -16.34 -35.15
C ASN A 367 -50.01 -14.92 -34.85
N PRO A 368 -49.69 -14.33 -33.68
CA PRO A 368 -48.84 -14.86 -32.60
C PRO A 368 -49.62 -15.56 -31.46
N ASN A 369 -50.88 -15.92 -31.65
CA ASN A 369 -51.77 -16.34 -30.56
C ASN A 369 -51.96 -17.87 -30.47
N ASN A 370 -50.99 -18.65 -30.95
CA ASN A 370 -50.95 -20.10 -30.78
C ASN A 370 -50.07 -20.50 -29.58
N LEU A 371 -50.27 -21.69 -29.03
CA LEU A 371 -49.54 -22.19 -27.86
C LEU A 371 -48.01 -22.09 -28.02
N ASN A 372 -47.50 -22.40 -29.22
CA ASN A 372 -46.07 -22.33 -29.53
C ASN A 372 -45.51 -20.90 -29.39
N SER A 373 -46.26 -19.89 -29.83
CA SER A 373 -45.86 -18.48 -29.72
C SER A 373 -45.85 -17.98 -28.29
N TYR A 374 -46.80 -18.44 -27.47
CA TYR A 374 -46.82 -18.14 -26.03
C TYR A 374 -45.59 -18.70 -25.32
N LEU A 375 -45.24 -19.96 -25.59
CA LEU A 375 -44.07 -20.60 -24.99
C LEU A 375 -42.77 -19.92 -25.47
N LYS A 376 -42.68 -19.59 -26.76
CA LYS A 376 -41.53 -18.85 -27.31
C LYS A 376 -41.38 -17.46 -26.70
N ALA A 377 -42.49 -16.72 -26.49
CA ALA A 377 -42.46 -15.41 -25.85
C ALA A 377 -41.92 -15.47 -24.41
N ILE A 378 -42.28 -16.49 -23.64
CA ILE A 378 -41.78 -16.68 -22.26
C ILE A 378 -40.29 -17.04 -22.24
N MET A 379 -39.82 -17.78 -23.25
CA MET A 379 -38.45 -18.29 -23.29
C MET A 379 -37.44 -17.32 -23.92
N GLN A 380 -37.83 -16.57 -24.96
CA GLN A 380 -36.91 -15.81 -25.83
C GLN A 380 -37.23 -14.31 -25.85
N ALA A 381 -36.20 -13.48 -25.77
CA ALA A 381 -36.37 -12.03 -25.65
C ALA A 381 -36.81 -11.34 -26.96
N ALA A 382 -36.58 -11.99 -28.10
CA ALA A 382 -36.90 -11.47 -29.43
C ALA A 382 -38.21 -12.03 -30.02
N ALA A 383 -38.96 -12.85 -29.28
CA ALA A 383 -40.18 -13.46 -29.78
C ALA A 383 -41.35 -12.46 -29.84
N SER A 384 -42.25 -12.64 -30.82
CA SER A 384 -43.44 -11.79 -30.99
C SER A 384 -44.46 -12.02 -29.88
N VAL A 385 -44.92 -10.96 -29.22
CA VAL A 385 -45.83 -11.03 -28.07
C VAL A 385 -47.27 -11.40 -28.48
N PRO A 386 -47.82 -12.50 -27.96
CA PRO A 386 -49.24 -12.81 -28.10
C PRO A 386 -50.15 -11.77 -27.42
N THR A 387 -51.29 -11.46 -28.03
CA THR A 387 -52.20 -10.36 -27.61
C THR A 387 -52.96 -10.63 -26.32
N GLY A 388 -52.75 -11.79 -25.68
CA GLY A 388 -53.39 -12.17 -24.41
C GLY A 388 -52.45 -12.28 -23.20
N LEU A 389 -51.15 -11.95 -23.33
CA LEU A 389 -50.18 -11.99 -22.21
C LEU A 389 -50.14 -10.70 -21.37
N GLY A 390 -51.01 -9.72 -21.63
CA GLY A 390 -51.09 -8.53 -20.80
C GLY A 390 -49.89 -7.59 -20.94
N THR A 391 -49.15 -7.33 -19.86
CA THR A 391 -47.97 -6.41 -19.78
C THR A 391 -46.66 -7.15 -20.01
N PHE A 392 -46.72 -8.46 -20.27
CA PHE A 392 -45.52 -9.24 -20.53
C PHE A 392 -44.73 -8.62 -21.70
N ASP A 393 -43.51 -8.20 -21.42
CA ASP A 393 -42.56 -7.70 -22.42
C ASP A 393 -41.40 -8.71 -22.54
N PRO A 394 -41.23 -9.39 -23.69
CA PRO A 394 -40.19 -10.38 -23.86
C PRO A 394 -38.78 -9.78 -23.70
N ALA A 395 -38.60 -8.47 -23.95
CA ALA A 395 -37.31 -7.83 -23.78
C ALA A 395 -36.87 -7.72 -22.30
N THR A 396 -37.79 -7.84 -21.34
CA THR A 396 -37.50 -7.73 -19.90
C THR A 396 -37.92 -8.96 -19.10
N ASP A 397 -39.00 -9.62 -19.51
CA ASP A 397 -39.69 -10.64 -18.72
C ASP A 397 -39.43 -12.06 -19.23
N ALA A 398 -38.88 -12.21 -20.45
CA ALA A 398 -38.50 -13.52 -20.95
C ALA A 398 -37.32 -14.10 -20.15
N LEU A 399 -37.26 -15.43 -20.05
CA LEU A 399 -36.20 -16.12 -19.31
C LEU A 399 -34.79 -15.77 -19.83
N GLU A 400 -34.65 -15.59 -21.14
CA GLU A 400 -33.41 -15.13 -21.78
C GLU A 400 -33.04 -13.70 -21.37
N ALA A 401 -34.01 -12.78 -21.28
CA ALA A 401 -33.76 -11.40 -20.84
C ALA A 401 -33.33 -11.34 -19.38
N LEU A 402 -34.00 -12.09 -18.50
CA LEU A 402 -33.63 -12.22 -17.09
C LEU A 402 -32.24 -12.84 -16.91
N ARG A 403 -31.91 -13.87 -17.70
CA ARG A 403 -30.57 -14.46 -17.70
C ARG A 403 -29.51 -13.44 -18.12
N ASN A 404 -29.74 -12.68 -19.18
CA ASN A 404 -28.82 -11.63 -19.61
C ASN A 404 -28.65 -10.54 -18.54
N GLN A 405 -29.71 -10.20 -17.81
CA GLN A 405 -29.64 -9.25 -16.70
C GLN A 405 -28.84 -9.81 -15.52
N ILE A 406 -29.03 -11.08 -15.18
CA ILE A 406 -28.22 -11.78 -14.17
C ILE A 406 -26.75 -11.83 -14.62
N ASP A 407 -26.48 -12.17 -15.88
CA ASP A 407 -25.13 -12.21 -16.44
C ASP A 407 -24.47 -10.81 -16.41
N SER A 408 -25.26 -9.75 -16.67
CA SER A 408 -24.82 -8.36 -16.51
C SER A 408 -24.60 -7.94 -15.05
N MET A 409 -25.37 -8.49 -14.10
CA MET A 409 -25.18 -8.26 -12.66
C MET A 409 -23.98 -9.03 -12.10
N SER A 410 -23.73 -10.25 -12.61
CA SER A 410 -22.50 -11.00 -12.34
C SER A 410 -21.29 -10.45 -13.10
N GLY A 411 -21.53 -9.54 -14.05
CA GLY A 411 -20.54 -8.82 -14.85
C GLY A 411 -19.74 -9.75 -15.77
N SER A 412 -19.84 -9.56 -17.09
CA SER A 412 -18.88 -10.14 -18.06
C SER A 412 -17.45 -9.58 -17.93
N GLY A 413 -17.13 -8.94 -16.80
CA GLY A 413 -15.88 -8.24 -16.50
C GLY A 413 -15.35 -8.48 -15.09
N PHE A 414 -15.89 -9.43 -14.32
CA PHE A 414 -15.20 -9.92 -13.13
C PHE A 414 -14.26 -11.06 -13.54
N ALA A 415 -13.03 -10.72 -13.90
CA ALA A 415 -11.99 -11.73 -14.03
C ALA A 415 -11.57 -12.15 -12.62
N THR A 416 -11.78 -13.43 -12.29
CA THR A 416 -11.48 -14.00 -10.95
C THR A 416 -10.03 -13.83 -10.51
N GLY A 417 -9.11 -13.53 -11.45
CA GLY A 417 -7.70 -13.22 -11.19
C GLY A 417 -7.40 -11.73 -10.92
N THR A 418 -8.12 -10.78 -11.49
CA THR A 418 -7.78 -9.33 -11.45
C THR A 418 -8.77 -8.47 -10.66
N ASP A 419 -10.02 -8.91 -10.54
CA ASP A 419 -11.09 -8.07 -9.97
C ASP A 419 -11.62 -8.63 -8.64
N SER A 420 -10.86 -9.56 -8.05
CA SER A 420 -11.15 -10.06 -6.71
C SER A 420 -10.82 -8.99 -5.66
N LEU A 421 -11.54 -8.98 -4.54
CA LEU A 421 -11.16 -8.21 -3.34
C LEU A 421 -9.71 -8.50 -2.90
N LYS A 422 -9.17 -9.67 -3.29
CA LYS A 422 -7.76 -10.01 -3.12
C LYS A 422 -6.88 -9.19 -4.06
N ALA A 423 -7.19 -9.08 -5.35
CA ALA A 423 -6.41 -8.28 -6.30
C ALA A 423 -6.49 -6.76 -6.02
N ILE A 424 -7.64 -6.25 -5.56
CA ILE A 424 -7.75 -4.86 -5.08
C ILE A 424 -6.93 -4.65 -3.81
N ARG A 425 -6.95 -5.60 -2.87
CA ARG A 425 -6.09 -5.57 -1.68
C ARG A 425 -4.62 -5.67 -2.05
N ASP A 426 -4.25 -6.57 -2.95
CA ASP A 426 -2.88 -6.76 -3.41
C ASP A 426 -2.40 -5.51 -4.17
N ALA A 427 -3.25 -4.86 -4.99
CA ALA A 427 -2.93 -3.60 -5.66
C ALA A 427 -2.85 -2.41 -4.70
N ILE A 428 -3.69 -2.40 -3.66
CA ILE A 428 -3.59 -1.44 -2.55
C ILE A 428 -2.30 -1.70 -1.76
N ASP A 429 -1.94 -2.94 -1.48
CA ASP A 429 -0.67 -3.28 -0.83
C ASP A 429 0.51 -2.92 -1.74
N ASP A 430 0.47 -3.18 -3.04
CA ASP A 430 1.54 -2.83 -3.98
C ASP A 430 1.65 -1.30 -4.23
N LEU A 431 0.58 -0.53 -4.07
CA LEU A 431 0.59 0.93 -4.29
C LEU A 431 0.77 1.74 -2.99
N ILE A 432 0.17 1.27 -1.89
CA ILE A 432 0.17 1.93 -0.58
C ILE A 432 1.25 1.35 0.34
N ALA A 433 1.59 0.06 0.29
CA ALA A 433 2.68 -0.44 1.12
C ALA A 433 4.02 0.20 0.76
N PRO A 434 4.38 0.51 -0.50
CA PRO A 434 5.57 1.32 -0.76
C PRO A 434 5.43 2.73 -0.21
N ALA A 435 4.24 3.35 -0.17
CA ALA A 435 4.05 4.71 0.35
C ALA A 435 4.03 4.78 1.90
N VAL A 436 3.57 3.73 2.58
CA VAL A 436 3.53 3.62 4.05
C VAL A 436 4.80 2.98 4.61
N VAL A 437 5.49 2.14 3.83
CA VAL A 437 6.80 1.54 4.15
C VAL A 437 7.96 2.40 3.63
N ALA A 438 7.77 3.33 2.69
CA ALA A 438 8.75 4.38 2.40
C ALA A 438 8.93 5.37 3.56
N GLY A 439 8.05 5.30 4.57
CA GLY A 439 8.22 5.99 5.83
C GLY A 439 9.35 5.44 6.69
N GLY A 440 9.92 4.26 6.39
CA GLY A 440 11.07 3.72 7.10
C GLY A 440 11.91 2.96 6.10
N GLY A 441 12.95 3.62 5.57
CA GLY A 441 13.84 3.02 4.59
C GLY A 441 14.19 1.60 5.02
N THR A 442 13.69 0.64 4.25
CA THR A 442 13.99 -0.77 4.45
C THR A 442 15.44 -0.87 4.09
N LEU A 443 16.29 -0.70 5.09
CA LEU A 443 17.69 -1.04 4.97
C LEU A 443 17.75 -2.42 4.36
N SER A 444 18.31 -2.53 3.16
CA SER A 444 18.74 -3.82 2.61
C SER A 444 19.53 -4.49 3.71
N GLY A 445 18.95 -5.55 4.29
CA GLY A 445 19.14 -5.97 5.68
C GLY A 445 20.52 -6.53 6.04
N VAL A 446 21.55 -6.24 5.25
CA VAL A 446 22.94 -6.63 5.44
C VAL A 446 23.84 -5.65 4.66
N GLY A 447 24.86 -5.07 5.27
CA GLY A 447 25.83 -4.23 4.54
C GLY A 447 26.48 -3.11 5.36
N PHE A 448 27.53 -2.51 4.82
CA PHE A 448 28.24 -1.39 5.46
C PHE A 448 27.37 -0.13 5.49
N LEU A 449 26.74 0.23 4.36
CA LEU A 449 25.90 1.42 4.26
C LEU A 449 24.67 1.32 5.16
N SER A 450 23.97 0.19 5.12
CA SER A 450 22.81 -0.04 5.98
C SER A 450 23.14 -0.03 7.47
N GLU A 451 24.28 -0.59 7.87
CA GLU A 451 24.77 -0.50 9.25
C GLU A 451 25.11 0.95 9.65
N CYS A 452 25.75 1.73 8.78
CA CYS A 452 26.07 3.13 9.05
C CYS A 452 24.80 3.97 9.19
N VAL A 453 23.85 3.83 8.27
CA VAL A 453 22.55 4.50 8.30
C VAL A 453 21.78 4.13 9.57
N SER A 454 21.72 2.83 9.94
CA SER A 454 21.13 2.38 11.20
C SER A 454 21.73 3.09 12.41
N LEU A 455 23.06 3.19 12.45
CA LEU A 455 23.77 3.82 13.55
C LEU A 455 23.48 5.33 13.62
N ILE A 456 23.40 5.99 12.47
CA ILE A 456 23.08 7.42 12.38
C ILE A 456 21.65 7.66 12.83
N ARG A 457 20.66 6.95 12.27
CA ARG A 457 19.24 7.07 12.67
C ARG A 457 19.06 6.84 14.17
N LYS A 458 19.70 5.81 14.73
CA LYS A 458 19.69 5.54 16.18
C LYS A 458 20.31 6.67 17.00
N ALA A 459 21.38 7.31 16.50
CA ALA A 459 22.05 8.38 17.21
C ALA A 459 21.33 9.74 17.07
N THR A 460 20.59 9.93 15.98
CA THR A 460 19.79 11.12 15.64
C THR A 460 18.32 11.00 16.06
N ASP A 461 17.89 9.82 16.54
CA ASP A 461 16.51 9.52 16.98
C ASP A 461 15.50 9.89 15.88
N GLU A 462 15.90 9.58 14.65
CA GLU A 462 15.05 9.72 13.48
C GLU A 462 13.93 8.69 13.56
N PRO A 463 12.65 9.10 13.40
CA PRO A 463 11.54 8.17 13.48
C PRO A 463 11.56 7.18 12.31
N ASP A 464 11.19 5.93 12.59
CA ASP A 464 11.03 4.88 11.56
C ASP A 464 9.83 5.12 10.63
N THR A 465 9.02 6.14 10.93
CA THR A 465 7.86 6.56 10.13
C THR A 465 8.00 8.05 9.83
N LEU A 466 8.21 8.38 8.56
CA LEU A 466 8.47 9.74 8.07
C LEU A 466 9.77 10.35 8.64
N PRO A 467 10.95 9.74 8.37
CA PRO A 467 12.23 10.29 8.77
C PRO A 467 12.42 11.64 8.09
N LYS A 468 13.09 12.55 8.80
CA LYS A 468 13.38 13.88 8.27
C LYS A 468 14.44 13.82 7.17
N TYR A 469 15.37 12.87 7.28
CA TYR A 469 16.42 12.61 6.31
C TYR A 469 16.15 11.28 5.62
N THR A 470 16.16 11.28 4.29
CA THR A 470 16.10 10.04 3.50
C THR A 470 17.40 9.26 3.61
N ASP A 471 17.41 7.99 3.22
CA ASP A 471 18.65 7.19 3.24
C ASP A 471 19.70 7.75 2.28
N ASP A 472 19.27 8.27 1.13
CA ASP A 472 20.16 8.94 0.18
C ASP A 472 20.83 10.18 0.81
N ASP A 473 20.06 11.00 1.55
CA ASP A 473 20.63 12.14 2.28
C ASP A 473 21.69 11.68 3.29
N LEU A 474 21.39 10.62 4.06
CA LEU A 474 22.31 10.07 5.05
C LEU A 474 23.58 9.47 4.42
N ILE A 475 23.46 8.88 3.22
CA ILE A 475 24.59 8.34 2.46
C ILE A 475 25.49 9.48 1.96
N GLU A 476 24.93 10.62 1.55
CA GLU A 476 25.72 11.81 1.22
C GLU A 476 26.54 12.31 2.42
N TYR A 477 25.94 12.36 3.61
CA TYR A 477 26.67 12.67 4.85
C TYR A 477 27.76 11.63 5.15
N ILE A 478 27.52 10.34 4.86
CA ILE A 478 28.53 9.29 5.01
C ILE A 478 29.71 9.54 4.06
N HIS A 479 29.48 9.88 2.79
CA HIS A 479 30.56 10.19 1.84
C HIS A 479 31.41 11.37 2.33
N SER A 480 30.78 12.47 2.76
CA SER A 480 31.50 13.63 3.34
C SER A 480 32.30 13.23 4.60
N ALA A 481 31.72 12.37 5.45
CA ALA A 481 32.39 11.90 6.66
C ALA A 481 33.63 11.03 6.39
N PHE A 482 33.68 10.28 5.27
CA PHE A 482 34.90 9.56 4.89
C PHE A 482 36.07 10.51 4.66
N ASP A 483 35.81 11.62 3.98
CA ASP A 483 36.83 12.64 3.68
C ASP A 483 37.37 13.28 4.95
N GLN A 484 36.48 13.73 5.82
CA GLN A 484 36.87 14.36 7.07
C GLN A 484 37.61 13.40 8.01
N VAL A 485 37.18 12.13 8.10
CA VAL A 485 37.83 11.14 8.96
C VAL A 485 39.22 10.80 8.45
N LEU A 486 39.40 10.59 7.15
CA LEU A 486 40.71 10.27 6.59
C LEU A 486 41.64 11.48 6.60
N ALA A 487 41.15 12.69 6.32
CA ALA A 487 41.93 13.91 6.46
C ALA A 487 42.43 14.10 7.91
N SER A 488 41.54 13.93 8.89
CA SER A 488 41.91 14.03 10.32
C SER A 488 42.93 12.95 10.73
N VAL A 489 42.76 11.71 10.26
CA VAL A 489 43.75 10.65 10.53
C VAL A 489 45.09 11.00 9.87
N ASN A 490 45.12 11.34 8.59
CA ASN A 490 46.36 11.57 7.88
C ASN A 490 47.15 12.78 8.41
N VAL A 491 46.47 13.82 8.93
CA VAL A 491 47.11 15.01 9.49
C VAL A 491 47.47 14.85 10.97
N GLU A 492 46.66 14.15 11.77
CA GLU A 492 46.81 14.13 13.23
C GLU A 492 47.57 12.91 13.77
N THR A 493 47.95 11.95 12.93
CA THR A 493 48.76 10.80 13.34
C THR A 493 49.92 10.56 12.38
N ASP A 494 51.11 10.30 12.94
CA ASP A 494 52.31 9.86 12.22
C ASP A 494 52.17 8.43 11.64
N HIS A 495 50.99 7.83 11.81
CA HIS A 495 50.65 6.47 11.38
C HIS A 495 49.33 6.50 10.58
N PRO A 496 49.39 6.87 9.28
CA PRO A 496 48.22 6.87 8.41
C PRO A 496 47.73 5.46 8.10
N ILE A 497 46.52 5.36 7.53
CA ILE A 497 45.99 4.08 7.04
C ILE A 497 46.67 3.76 5.71
N LEU A 498 47.53 2.75 5.73
CA LEU A 498 48.23 2.25 4.54
C LEU A 498 47.40 1.14 3.88
N VAL A 499 47.17 1.30 2.57
CA VAL A 499 46.46 0.35 1.71
C VAL A 499 47.45 -0.29 0.76
N ARG A 500 47.30 -1.60 0.54
CA ARG A 500 48.11 -2.36 -0.41
C ARG A 500 47.34 -2.54 -1.71
N TYR A 501 48.01 -2.25 -2.82
CA TYR A 501 47.45 -2.44 -4.14
C TYR A 501 48.46 -3.10 -5.08
N ASN A 502 48.03 -4.17 -5.75
CA ASN A 502 48.87 -4.91 -6.68
C ASN A 502 48.68 -4.36 -8.10
N VAL A 503 49.76 -3.91 -8.72
CA VAL A 503 49.83 -3.43 -10.09
C VAL A 503 50.48 -4.52 -10.96
N PRO A 504 49.73 -5.20 -11.84
CA PRO A 504 50.31 -6.12 -12.81
C PRO A 504 51.03 -5.31 -13.90
N VAL A 505 52.36 -5.38 -13.93
CA VAL A 505 53.19 -4.65 -14.88
C VAL A 505 53.28 -5.42 -16.19
N VAL A 506 52.96 -4.74 -17.28
CA VAL A 506 53.03 -5.24 -18.65
C VAL A 506 54.29 -4.69 -19.30
N PRO A 507 55.15 -5.53 -19.91
CA PRO A 507 56.34 -5.06 -20.61
C PRO A 507 56.00 -4.01 -21.68
N GLY A 508 56.70 -2.89 -21.67
CA GLY A 508 56.48 -1.78 -22.61
C GLY A 508 55.40 -0.78 -22.18
N THR A 509 54.60 -1.06 -21.15
CA THR A 509 53.66 -0.11 -20.55
C THR A 509 54.33 0.67 -19.43
N ARG A 510 54.31 2.01 -19.53
CA ARG A 510 54.92 2.91 -18.53
C ARG A 510 53.92 3.45 -17.53
N ASP A 511 52.67 3.60 -17.95
CA ASP A 511 51.64 4.34 -17.21
C ASP A 511 50.62 3.36 -16.64
N TYR A 512 50.47 3.37 -15.32
CA TYR A 512 49.52 2.53 -14.60
C TYR A 512 48.55 3.41 -13.83
N LEU A 513 47.27 3.14 -13.99
CA LEU A 513 46.25 3.84 -13.23
C LEU A 513 46.23 3.33 -11.78
N LEU A 514 46.18 4.28 -10.85
CA LEU A 514 46.06 4.01 -9.42
C LEU A 514 44.58 4.10 -9.00
N PRO A 515 44.20 3.52 -7.84
CA PRO A 515 42.91 3.77 -7.23
C PRO A 515 42.61 5.26 -7.07
N CYS A 516 41.37 5.70 -7.32
CA CYS A 516 40.98 7.11 -7.20
C CYS A 516 41.21 7.71 -5.80
N ASN A 517 41.27 6.87 -4.78
CA ASN A 517 41.45 7.24 -3.39
C ASN A 517 42.92 7.21 -2.93
N VAL A 518 43.89 7.40 -3.83
CA VAL A 518 45.31 7.55 -3.45
C VAL A 518 45.58 9.01 -3.05
N ALA A 519 46.01 9.24 -1.80
CA ALA A 519 46.51 10.54 -1.35
C ALA A 519 48.03 10.65 -1.59
N GLU A 520 48.78 9.66 -1.11
CA GLU A 520 50.24 9.64 -1.15
C GLU A 520 50.72 8.20 -1.36
N ILE A 521 51.79 7.99 -2.14
CA ILE A 521 52.43 6.68 -2.23
C ILE A 521 53.54 6.60 -1.20
N TRP A 522 53.51 5.57 -0.37
CA TRP A 522 54.51 5.32 0.67
C TRP A 522 55.66 4.44 0.17
N ARG A 523 55.34 3.43 -0.65
CA ARG A 523 56.32 2.47 -1.16
C ARG A 523 55.85 1.82 -2.45
N VAL A 524 56.79 1.59 -3.37
CA VAL A 524 56.61 0.67 -4.50
C VAL A 524 57.61 -0.46 -4.36
N ALA A 525 57.15 -1.70 -4.31
CA ALA A 525 58.02 -2.85 -4.10
C ALA A 525 57.66 -4.01 -5.01
N LYS A 526 58.67 -4.77 -5.44
CA LYS A 526 58.45 -6.12 -5.97
C LYS A 526 58.49 -7.09 -4.80
N ILE A 527 57.36 -7.72 -4.51
CA ILE A 527 57.31 -8.77 -3.49
C ILE A 527 57.59 -10.12 -4.15
N ASP A 528 58.55 -10.88 -3.62
CA ASP A 528 58.76 -12.26 -4.03
C ASP A 528 57.57 -13.11 -3.56
N SER A 529 56.89 -13.76 -4.51
CA SER A 529 55.71 -14.59 -4.25
C SER A 529 55.99 -15.82 -3.38
N THR A 530 57.25 -16.22 -3.24
CA THR A 530 57.65 -17.41 -2.48
C THR A 530 58.01 -17.06 -1.03
N THR A 531 58.76 -15.97 -0.82
CA THR A 531 59.25 -15.57 0.51
C THR A 531 58.36 -14.51 1.17
N GLY A 532 57.57 -13.77 0.40
CA GLY A 532 56.77 -12.64 0.87
C GLY A 532 57.62 -11.41 1.25
N ILE A 533 58.92 -11.43 0.95
CA ILE A 533 59.87 -10.35 1.23
C ILE A 533 60.02 -9.47 -0.02
N PRO A 534 60.21 -8.15 0.11
CA PRO A 534 60.56 -7.30 -1.03
C PRO A 534 61.86 -7.75 -1.68
N ALA A 535 61.81 -8.18 -2.94
CA ALA A 535 62.99 -8.44 -3.76
C ALA A 535 63.75 -7.14 -4.05
N TRP A 536 63.00 -6.05 -4.22
CA TRP A 536 63.48 -4.68 -4.17
C TRP A 536 62.33 -3.78 -3.73
N GLU A 537 62.66 -2.66 -3.11
CA GLU A 537 61.71 -1.62 -2.74
C GLU A 537 62.27 -0.25 -3.07
N VAL A 538 61.39 0.63 -3.53
CA VAL A 538 61.68 2.03 -3.78
C VAL A 538 60.75 2.87 -2.93
N TRP A 539 61.35 3.84 -2.27
CA TRP A 539 60.68 4.82 -1.44
C TRP A 539 60.65 6.18 -2.16
N PRO A 540 59.59 6.98 -1.98
CA PRO A 540 59.63 8.39 -2.33
C PRO A 540 60.79 9.08 -1.60
N THR A 541 61.31 10.18 -2.16
CA THR A 541 62.41 10.91 -1.51
C THR A 541 61.97 11.50 -0.17
N ASN A 542 60.72 11.95 -0.09
CA ASN A 542 60.00 12.31 1.13
C ASN A 542 58.49 12.23 0.90
N GLU A 543 57.72 12.41 1.97
CA GLU A 543 56.24 12.37 1.97
C GLU A 543 55.57 13.41 1.05
N TYR A 544 56.25 14.51 0.71
CA TYR A 544 55.73 15.56 -0.17
C TYR A 544 56.21 15.44 -1.61
N THR A 545 56.96 14.38 -1.96
CA THR A 545 57.52 14.22 -3.30
C THR A 545 56.64 13.36 -4.18
N PHE A 546 56.23 13.94 -5.32
CA PHE A 546 55.49 13.25 -6.38
C PHE A 546 56.35 12.26 -7.19
N ARG A 547 57.58 11.94 -6.74
CA ARG A 547 58.52 11.07 -7.46
C ARG A 547 59.39 10.26 -6.51
N GLY A 548 59.68 9.03 -6.90
CA GLY A 548 60.68 8.16 -6.29
C GLY A 548 61.80 7.84 -7.28
N ASP A 549 62.75 7.01 -6.86
CA ASP A 549 63.81 6.53 -7.75
C ASP A 549 63.22 5.57 -8.80
N GLY A 550 63.09 6.04 -10.04
CA GLY A 550 62.56 5.24 -11.15
C GLY A 550 61.03 5.32 -11.36
N PHE A 551 60.29 6.10 -10.58
CA PHE A 551 58.87 6.39 -10.84
C PHE A 551 58.45 7.84 -10.55
N THR A 552 57.40 8.29 -11.22
CA THR A 552 56.69 9.57 -10.99
C THR A 552 55.21 9.32 -10.84
N ILE A 553 54.55 10.21 -10.11
CA ILE A 553 53.10 10.25 -9.96
C ILE A 553 52.60 11.48 -10.72
N GLU A 554 51.72 11.26 -11.68
CA GLU A 554 51.08 12.31 -12.46
C GLU A 554 49.56 12.20 -12.27
N GLY A 555 49.02 13.00 -11.36
CA GLY A 555 47.62 12.86 -10.94
C GLY A 555 47.39 11.46 -10.33
N ASN A 556 46.49 10.69 -10.95
CA ASN A 556 46.18 9.32 -10.52
C ASN A 556 46.96 8.23 -11.29
N ILE A 557 48.06 8.59 -11.96
CA ILE A 557 48.86 7.68 -12.78
C ILE A 557 50.23 7.49 -12.13
N LEU A 558 50.60 6.23 -11.91
CA LEU A 558 51.96 5.80 -11.59
C LEU A 558 52.72 5.57 -12.89
N ARG A 559 53.72 6.41 -13.16
CA ARG A 559 54.58 6.34 -14.33
C ARG A 559 55.96 5.81 -13.96
N PHE A 560 56.40 4.73 -14.58
CA PHE A 560 57.77 4.23 -14.44
C PHE A 560 58.70 4.83 -15.49
N HIS A 561 59.86 5.33 -15.05
CA HIS A 561 60.87 5.92 -15.92
C HIS A 561 61.76 4.89 -16.62
N ASN A 562 61.93 3.71 -16.01
CA ASN A 562 62.69 2.62 -16.61
C ASN A 562 61.75 1.70 -17.42
N LEU A 563 62.01 1.57 -18.72
CA LEU A 563 61.19 0.75 -19.63
C LEU A 563 61.35 -0.75 -19.47
N ASN A 564 62.42 -1.21 -18.83
CA ASN A 564 62.75 -2.64 -18.75
C ASN A 564 62.15 -3.28 -17.50
N LEU A 565 60.90 -2.95 -17.17
CA LEU A 565 60.17 -3.72 -16.17
C LEU A 565 59.71 -5.04 -16.83
N ALA A 566 60.15 -6.15 -16.25
CA ALA A 566 59.68 -7.48 -16.66
C ALA A 566 58.19 -7.65 -16.35
N SER A 567 57.54 -8.63 -16.98
CA SER A 567 56.13 -8.97 -16.71
C SER A 567 56.00 -9.51 -15.29
N GLU A 568 55.72 -8.63 -14.35
CA GLU A 568 55.76 -8.90 -12.90
C GLU A 568 54.65 -8.12 -12.19
N THR A 569 54.27 -8.54 -10.98
CA THR A 569 53.29 -7.77 -10.17
C THR A 569 54.02 -6.97 -9.11
N LEU A 570 53.80 -5.66 -9.10
CA LEU A 570 54.34 -4.76 -8.09
C LEU A 570 53.30 -4.49 -7.01
N GLU A 571 53.73 -4.35 -5.77
CA GLU A 571 52.93 -3.87 -4.65
C GLU A 571 53.16 -2.36 -4.50
N VAL A 572 52.08 -1.59 -4.57
CA VAL A 572 52.03 -0.18 -4.21
C VAL A 572 51.37 -0.06 -2.85
N LEU A 573 52.11 0.50 -1.90
CA LEU A 573 51.61 0.87 -0.58
C LEU A 573 51.31 2.36 -0.59
N TYR A 574 50.07 2.74 -0.30
CA TYR A 574 49.63 4.13 -0.38
C TYR A 574 48.77 4.53 0.83
N VAL A 575 48.77 5.83 1.14
CA VAL A 575 47.87 6.46 2.11
C VAL A 575 46.54 6.76 1.42
N ALA A 576 45.46 6.28 2.01
CA ALA A 576 44.12 6.49 1.45
C ALA A 576 43.63 7.94 1.62
N ALA A 577 43.01 8.45 0.56
CA ALA A 577 42.24 9.69 0.53
C ALA A 577 40.77 9.45 0.89
N GLY A 578 40.11 10.55 1.23
CA GLY A 578 38.70 10.67 1.56
C GLY A 578 37.69 10.33 0.47
N ASP A 579 38.10 10.49 -0.79
CA ASP A 579 37.24 10.38 -1.97
C ASP A 579 36.78 8.93 -2.16
N VAL A 580 35.51 8.69 -1.87
CA VAL A 580 34.90 7.37 -1.95
C VAL A 580 33.54 7.43 -2.63
N SER A 581 33.33 6.50 -3.55
CA SER A 581 32.02 6.24 -4.15
C SER A 581 31.58 4.85 -3.68
N ILE A 582 30.69 4.79 -2.71
CA ILE A 582 30.19 3.51 -2.16
C ILE A 582 28.71 3.35 -2.50
N HIS A 583 28.32 2.14 -2.85
CA HIS A 583 26.94 1.82 -3.17
C HIS A 583 26.60 0.36 -2.92
N THR A 584 25.31 0.07 -2.77
CA THR A 584 24.75 -1.29 -2.74
C THR A 584 23.74 -1.44 -3.87
N ALA A 585 23.65 -2.63 -4.45
CA ALA A 585 22.62 -2.96 -5.43
C ALA A 585 22.51 -4.47 -5.66
N THR A 586 21.50 -4.89 -6.42
CA THR A 586 21.47 -6.20 -7.06
C THR A 586 22.24 -6.14 -8.38
N ALA A 587 23.15 -7.08 -8.63
CA ALA A 587 23.95 -7.11 -9.85
C ALA A 587 23.10 -7.27 -11.11
N ASP A 588 23.53 -6.68 -12.23
CA ASP A 588 22.87 -6.89 -13.53
C ASP A 588 23.24 -8.27 -14.10
N ALA A 589 24.48 -8.71 -13.87
CA ALA A 589 25.03 -10.00 -14.32
C ALA A 589 26.40 -10.26 -13.63
N GLY A 590 26.92 -11.47 -13.76
CA GLY A 590 28.27 -11.81 -13.33
C GLY A 590 28.87 -12.99 -14.08
N THR A 591 30.19 -13.12 -13.99
CA THR A 591 30.96 -14.26 -14.50
C THR A 591 31.91 -14.74 -13.40
N GLU A 592 32.74 -15.75 -13.68
CA GLU A 592 33.75 -16.20 -12.70
C GLU A 592 34.76 -15.10 -12.33
N SER A 593 35.07 -14.17 -13.23
CA SER A 593 36.08 -13.12 -13.00
C SER A 593 35.51 -11.71 -12.99
N SER A 594 34.19 -11.53 -13.11
CA SER A 594 33.59 -10.20 -13.15
C SER A 594 32.19 -10.14 -12.54
N ILE A 595 31.77 -8.92 -12.24
CA ILE A 595 30.42 -8.57 -11.82
C ILE A 595 30.02 -7.28 -12.55
N THR A 596 28.79 -7.22 -13.03
CA THR A 596 28.22 -6.05 -13.70
C THR A 596 27.38 -5.29 -12.68
N PHE A 597 27.78 -4.07 -12.36
CA PHE A 597 27.05 -3.22 -11.42
C PHE A 597 25.73 -2.74 -12.02
N ALA A 598 24.73 -2.58 -11.14
CA ALA A 598 23.42 -2.07 -11.52
C ALA A 598 23.55 -0.69 -12.16
N ALA A 599 22.72 -0.42 -13.17
CA ALA A 599 22.61 0.91 -13.76
C ALA A 599 22.09 1.96 -12.76
N SER A 600 21.26 1.55 -11.81
CA SER A 600 20.72 2.37 -10.73
C SER A 600 20.92 1.62 -9.41
N PRO A 601 21.92 2.00 -8.60
CA PRO A 601 22.13 1.40 -7.30
C PRO A 601 20.90 1.55 -6.38
N THR A 602 20.75 0.60 -5.45
CA THR A 602 19.69 0.66 -4.43
C THR A 602 20.00 1.72 -3.39
N ASP A 603 21.25 1.76 -2.91
CA ASP A 603 21.76 2.76 -1.97
C ASP A 603 23.02 3.40 -2.55
N GLY A 604 23.13 4.72 -2.51
CA GLY A 604 24.30 5.48 -2.96
C GLY A 604 24.32 5.76 -4.47
N THR A 605 25.47 6.22 -4.98
CA THR A 605 25.58 6.69 -6.37
C THR A 605 26.71 5.98 -7.11
N LEU A 606 26.43 5.57 -8.35
CA LEU A 606 27.42 4.98 -9.24
C LEU A 606 28.40 6.06 -9.73
N ASP A 607 29.69 5.80 -9.63
CA ASP A 607 30.73 6.69 -10.10
C ASP A 607 30.90 6.59 -11.62
N ILE A 608 31.01 7.74 -12.27
CA ILE A 608 31.13 7.90 -13.73
C ILE A 608 32.59 8.06 -14.19
N ARG A 609 33.56 8.05 -13.28
CA ARG A 609 34.99 8.13 -13.62
C ARG A 609 35.48 6.76 -14.11
N SER A 610 36.38 6.77 -15.09
CA SER A 610 37.04 5.53 -15.55
C SER A 610 37.76 4.88 -14.37
N ASP A 611 37.59 3.56 -14.21
CA ASP A 611 38.22 2.77 -13.15
C ASP A 611 38.00 3.34 -11.72
N ALA A 612 36.88 4.03 -11.48
CA ALA A 612 36.56 4.62 -10.18
C ALA A 612 36.63 3.63 -9.01
N TYR A 613 36.28 2.36 -9.26
CA TYR A 613 36.25 1.30 -8.25
C TYR A 613 37.55 0.49 -8.19
N LEU A 614 38.60 0.91 -8.88
CA LEU A 614 39.87 0.19 -8.89
C LEU A 614 40.45 0.06 -7.48
N GLY A 615 40.77 -1.17 -7.06
CA GLY A 615 41.28 -1.45 -5.72
C GLY A 615 40.22 -1.52 -4.61
N TYR A 616 38.95 -1.25 -4.92
CA TYR A 616 37.84 -1.41 -3.97
C TYR A 616 37.55 -2.90 -3.74
N VAL A 617 36.88 -3.20 -2.64
CA VAL A 617 36.34 -4.52 -2.33
C VAL A 617 34.89 -4.56 -2.76
N VAL A 618 34.53 -5.59 -3.50
CA VAL A 618 33.14 -5.96 -3.76
C VAL A 618 32.81 -7.15 -2.87
N ARG A 619 31.72 -7.02 -2.11
CA ARG A 619 31.18 -8.06 -1.24
C ARG A 619 29.80 -8.47 -1.71
N THR A 620 29.60 -9.76 -1.90
CA THR A 620 28.27 -10.34 -2.17
C THR A 620 27.56 -10.57 -0.84
N LEU A 621 26.41 -9.93 -0.64
CA LEU A 621 25.69 -9.89 0.62
C LEU A 621 24.64 -11.00 0.74
N SER A 622 23.93 -11.30 -0.34
CA SER A 622 22.88 -12.32 -0.38
C SER A 622 22.71 -12.93 -1.77
N ALA A 623 21.83 -13.93 -1.88
CA ALA A 623 21.55 -14.72 -3.08
C ALA A 623 22.78 -15.48 -3.64
N THR A 624 22.89 -15.63 -4.96
CA THR A 624 23.93 -16.44 -5.59
C THR A 624 25.32 -15.92 -5.23
N GLY A 625 26.17 -16.83 -4.73
CA GLY A 625 27.55 -16.50 -4.37
C GLY A 625 27.72 -15.67 -3.09
N ALA A 626 26.68 -15.50 -2.25
CA ALA A 626 26.74 -14.73 -1.01
C ALA A 626 27.91 -15.09 -0.09
N GLY A 627 28.43 -14.08 0.62
CA GLY A 627 29.53 -14.22 1.59
C GLY A 627 30.94 -14.18 0.98
N GLN A 628 31.08 -13.93 -0.31
CA GLN A 628 32.37 -13.74 -0.98
C GLN A 628 32.79 -12.26 -0.99
N GLU A 629 34.07 -12.01 -0.77
CA GLU A 629 34.71 -10.68 -0.91
C GLU A 629 35.83 -10.78 -1.95
N ARG A 630 35.90 -9.83 -2.88
CA ARG A 630 36.95 -9.76 -3.91
C ARG A 630 37.41 -8.33 -4.15
N ILE A 631 38.65 -8.17 -4.63
CA ILE A 631 39.22 -6.85 -4.96
C ILE A 631 39.00 -6.58 -6.43
N VAL A 632 38.51 -5.38 -6.78
CA VAL A 632 38.36 -4.93 -8.17
C VAL A 632 39.74 -4.65 -8.77
N SER A 633 40.04 -5.31 -9.89
CA SER A 633 41.28 -5.14 -10.66
C SER A 633 41.14 -4.24 -11.88
N SER A 634 39.91 -4.03 -12.38
CA SER A 634 39.58 -3.04 -13.41
C SER A 634 38.08 -2.78 -13.41
N TYR A 635 37.67 -1.60 -13.87
CA TYR A 635 36.26 -1.25 -14.01
C TYR A 635 36.02 -0.41 -15.28
N ASP A 636 35.19 -0.96 -16.18
CA ASP A 636 34.75 -0.27 -17.37
C ASP A 636 33.45 0.50 -17.08
N VAL A 637 33.50 1.83 -17.14
CA VAL A 637 32.36 2.71 -16.87
C VAL A 637 31.23 2.57 -17.90
N ALA A 638 31.55 2.26 -19.15
CA ALA A 638 30.54 2.18 -20.21
C ALA A 638 29.68 0.92 -20.05
N THR A 639 30.32 -0.19 -19.68
CA THR A 639 29.65 -1.48 -19.48
C THR A 639 29.29 -1.75 -18.01
N ARG A 640 29.80 -0.95 -17.07
CA ARG A 640 29.71 -1.13 -15.60
C ARG A 640 30.29 -2.46 -15.10
N VAL A 641 31.18 -3.05 -15.88
CA VAL A 641 31.77 -4.35 -15.56
C VAL A 641 33.01 -4.14 -14.70
N ALA A 642 32.93 -4.60 -13.45
CA ALA A 642 34.08 -4.73 -12.57
C ALA A 642 34.70 -6.11 -12.73
N THR A 643 35.98 -6.17 -13.12
CA THR A 643 36.77 -7.40 -13.08
C THR A 643 37.38 -7.53 -11.69
N VAL A 644 37.36 -8.74 -11.12
CA VAL A 644 37.79 -8.97 -9.74
C VAL A 644 38.93 -9.97 -9.64
N ARG A 645 39.66 -9.90 -8.52
CA ARG A 645 40.68 -10.86 -8.12
C ARG A 645 40.60 -11.19 -6.63
N PRO A 646 40.85 -12.46 -6.23
CA PRO A 646 40.85 -13.65 -7.08
C PRO A 646 39.49 -13.89 -7.77
N ASN A 647 39.37 -14.87 -8.66
CA ASN A 647 38.07 -15.19 -9.26
C ASN A 647 37.03 -15.56 -8.19
N TRP A 648 35.76 -15.34 -8.49
CA TRP A 648 34.64 -15.83 -7.69
C TRP A 648 34.68 -17.36 -7.63
N THR A 649 34.44 -17.93 -6.45
CA THR A 649 34.29 -19.39 -6.30
C THR A 649 32.94 -19.83 -6.84
N THR A 650 31.90 -19.02 -6.59
CA THR A 650 30.59 -19.14 -7.20
C THR A 650 30.31 -17.82 -7.89
N ALA A 651 30.19 -17.85 -9.22
CA ALA A 651 29.95 -16.66 -10.03
C ALA A 651 28.65 -15.96 -9.60
N PRO A 652 28.65 -14.63 -9.39
CA PRO A 652 27.44 -13.88 -9.12
C PRO A 652 26.53 -13.88 -10.36
N ASP A 653 25.22 -13.74 -10.14
CA ASP A 653 24.21 -13.62 -11.19
C ASP A 653 23.36 -12.37 -10.98
N ASN A 654 22.27 -12.22 -11.75
CA ASN A 654 21.38 -11.08 -11.68
C ASN A 654 20.47 -11.06 -10.42
N THR A 655 20.65 -12.00 -9.50
CA THR A 655 19.97 -12.03 -8.19
C THR A 655 20.93 -11.67 -7.06
N THR A 656 22.25 -11.66 -7.30
CA THR A 656 23.26 -11.36 -6.28
C THR A 656 23.16 -9.92 -5.81
N VAL A 657 22.84 -9.72 -4.53
CA VAL A 657 22.98 -8.41 -3.88
C VAL A 657 24.45 -8.22 -3.51
N TYR A 658 25.01 -7.08 -3.90
CA TYR A 658 26.38 -6.72 -3.62
C TYR A 658 26.48 -5.34 -2.97
N GLU A 659 27.63 -5.08 -2.37
CA GLU A 659 28.09 -3.75 -2.03
C GLU A 659 29.53 -3.56 -2.48
N VAL A 660 29.90 -2.32 -2.76
CA VAL A 660 31.27 -1.95 -3.11
C VAL A 660 31.78 -0.87 -2.16
N LEU A 661 32.97 -1.10 -1.61
CA LEU A 661 33.58 -0.22 -0.62
C LEU A 661 35.11 -0.26 -0.63
N PRO A 662 35.80 0.79 -0.16
CA PRO A 662 37.23 0.76 0.05
C PRO A 662 37.67 -0.31 1.07
N GLN A 663 38.87 -0.87 0.90
CA GLN A 663 39.41 -1.94 1.77
C GLN A 663 39.45 -1.60 3.27
N TYR A 664 39.56 -0.31 3.60
CA TYR A 664 39.66 0.18 4.98
C TYR A 664 38.32 0.55 5.62
N SER A 665 37.20 0.55 4.88
CA SER A 665 35.92 1.07 5.38
C SER A 665 35.48 0.41 6.69
N ARG A 666 35.69 -0.90 6.83
CA ARG A 666 35.35 -1.64 8.06
C ARG A 666 36.09 -1.15 9.31
N LEU A 667 37.31 -0.64 9.16
CA LEU A 667 38.12 -0.12 10.26
C LEU A 667 37.55 1.21 10.78
N ILE A 668 37.02 2.04 9.88
CA ILE A 668 36.57 3.41 10.20
C ILE A 668 35.05 3.55 10.33
N LYS A 669 34.27 2.49 10.03
CA LYS A 669 32.79 2.45 10.08
C LYS A 669 32.16 3.28 11.19
N HIS A 670 32.52 2.99 12.44
CA HIS A 670 31.90 3.63 13.60
C HIS A 670 32.31 5.09 13.81
N VAL A 671 33.46 5.49 13.26
CA VAL A 671 33.94 6.88 13.30
C VAL A 671 33.24 7.69 12.20
N VAL A 672 33.14 7.13 10.99
CA VAL A 672 32.41 7.73 9.86
C VAL A 672 30.94 7.95 10.23
N ALA A 673 30.26 6.94 10.77
CA ALA A 673 28.86 7.06 11.19
C ALA A 673 28.66 8.13 12.30
N ASP A 674 29.62 8.28 13.22
CA ASP A 674 29.54 9.29 14.27
C ASP A 674 29.83 10.70 13.75
N TYR A 675 30.69 10.84 12.74
CA TYR A 675 30.94 12.12 12.10
C TYR A 675 29.72 12.56 11.28
N ALA A 676 29.14 11.67 10.48
CA ALA A 676 27.88 11.93 9.77
C ALA A 676 26.74 12.30 10.74
N THR A 677 26.65 11.62 11.89
CA THR A 677 25.71 11.98 12.97
C THR A 677 25.93 13.42 13.45
N LEU A 678 27.19 13.86 13.59
CA LEU A 678 27.51 15.20 14.07
C LEU A 678 27.06 16.28 13.09
N ASP A 679 27.27 16.06 11.80
CA ASP A 679 26.84 16.98 10.74
C ASP A 679 25.32 17.10 10.68
N VAL A 680 24.62 15.97 10.75
CA VAL A 680 23.15 15.94 10.83
C VAL A 680 22.67 16.74 12.05
N LEU A 681 23.16 16.43 13.25
CA LEU A 681 22.77 17.11 14.50
C LEU A 681 23.13 18.60 14.52
N SER A 682 24.18 19.00 13.80
CA SER A 682 24.56 20.42 13.65
C SER A 682 23.47 21.20 12.91
N ASN A 683 22.81 20.58 11.94
CA ASN A 683 21.71 21.19 11.19
C ASN A 683 20.40 21.25 12.00
N GLU A 684 20.25 20.42 13.03
CA GLU A 684 19.01 20.33 13.83
C GLU A 684 18.95 21.25 15.05
N ALA A 685 20.02 22.00 15.33
CA ALA A 685 20.17 22.82 16.55
C ALA A 685 19.98 22.04 17.88
N LYS A 686 20.23 20.72 17.90
CA LYS A 686 20.09 19.86 19.11
C LYS A 686 21.38 19.81 19.94
N SER A 687 21.67 20.92 20.66
CA SER A 687 22.94 21.14 21.36
C SER A 687 23.39 20.03 22.33
N THR A 688 22.49 19.45 23.13
CA THR A 688 22.85 18.39 24.10
C THR A 688 23.27 17.10 23.41
N ARG A 689 22.52 16.69 22.39
CA ARG A 689 22.79 15.44 21.64
C ARG A 689 24.02 15.58 20.78
N ARG A 690 24.20 16.75 20.17
CA ARG A 690 25.43 17.12 19.48
C ARG A 690 26.65 16.97 20.41
N ALA A 691 26.59 17.54 21.62
CA ALA A 691 27.68 17.42 22.58
C ALA A 691 27.97 15.95 23.00
N GLU A 692 26.94 15.10 23.05
CA GLU A 692 27.13 13.66 23.30
C GLU A 692 27.79 12.95 22.10
N ALA A 693 27.33 13.24 20.88
CA ALA A 693 27.92 12.73 19.64
C ALA A 693 29.39 13.14 19.50
N GLU A 694 29.73 14.39 19.79
CA GLU A 694 31.12 14.90 19.80
C GLU A 694 32.00 14.10 20.77
N ARG A 695 31.52 13.87 22.00
CA ARG A 695 32.26 13.05 22.98
C ARG A 695 32.43 11.60 22.53
N ARG A 696 31.43 11.03 21.86
CA ARG A 696 31.50 9.66 21.33
C ARG A 696 32.50 9.56 20.19
N LEU A 697 32.46 10.52 19.26
CA LEU A 697 33.39 10.66 18.15
C LEU A 697 34.83 10.79 18.65
N GLN A 698 35.10 11.69 19.61
CA GLN A 698 36.43 11.88 20.19
C GLN A 698 36.99 10.59 20.81
N ARG A 699 36.17 9.84 21.56
CA ARG A 699 36.58 8.55 22.13
C ARG A 699 36.93 7.53 21.06
N LYS A 700 36.09 7.38 20.03
CA LYS A 700 36.32 6.42 18.94
C LYS A 700 37.49 6.81 18.06
N MET A 701 37.67 8.10 17.77
CA MET A 701 38.81 8.60 17.01
C MET A 701 40.12 8.36 17.77
N THR A 702 40.15 8.62 19.07
CA THR A 702 41.32 8.31 19.93
C THR A 702 41.61 6.81 19.93
N ALA A 703 40.58 5.97 20.02
CA ALA A 703 40.75 4.52 19.96
C ALA A 703 41.28 4.05 18.60
N LEU A 704 40.77 4.60 17.49
CA LEU A 704 41.26 4.32 16.14
C LEU A 704 42.75 4.66 16.03
N LYS A 705 43.15 5.87 16.42
CA LYS A 705 44.56 6.30 16.42
C LYS A 705 45.45 5.40 17.27
N LEU A 706 44.99 4.99 18.45
CA LEU A 706 45.73 4.06 19.31
C LEU A 706 45.88 2.68 18.65
N ILE A 707 44.85 2.19 17.95
CA ILE A 707 44.92 0.93 17.20
C ILE A 707 45.95 1.04 16.07
N LEU A 708 45.96 2.14 15.32
CA LEU A 708 46.94 2.39 14.26
C LEU A 708 48.36 2.41 14.83
N ALA A 709 48.60 3.15 15.92
CA ALA A 709 49.90 3.19 16.58
C ALA A 709 50.35 1.82 17.14
N LYS A 710 49.43 1.03 17.72
CA LYS A 710 49.74 -0.31 18.25
C LYS A 710 50.08 -1.32 17.15
N LYS A 711 49.42 -1.23 15.98
CA LYS A 711 49.72 -2.11 14.84
C LYS A 711 51.14 -1.91 14.35
N VAL A 712 51.66 -0.69 14.37
CA VAL A 712 53.07 -0.41 14.06
C VAL A 712 54.00 -1.00 15.12
N ARG A 713 53.76 -0.77 16.43
CA ARG A 713 54.65 -1.28 17.50
C ARG A 713 54.72 -2.81 17.64
N ARG A 714 53.77 -3.56 17.09
CA ARG A 714 53.81 -5.04 17.07
C ARG A 714 54.71 -5.61 15.98
N PHE A 715 54.96 -4.86 14.92
CA PHE A 715 56.09 -5.11 14.03
C PHE A 715 57.27 -4.38 14.65
N GLY A 716 58.21 -5.13 15.23
CA GLY A 716 59.34 -4.53 15.93
C GLY A 716 59.95 -3.39 15.12
N THR A 717 60.16 -2.26 15.77
CA THR A 717 61.02 -1.19 15.28
C THR A 717 62.40 -1.76 14.97
N GLN A 718 62.58 -2.27 13.75
CA GLN A 718 63.80 -2.06 13.01
C GLN A 718 63.61 -0.72 12.31
N GLY A 719 63.97 0.34 13.02
CA GLY A 719 64.09 1.66 12.42
C GLY A 719 65.16 1.65 11.31
N PRO A 720 65.13 2.65 10.43
CA PRO A 720 66.04 2.75 9.28
C PRO A 720 67.47 2.90 9.81
N GLY A 721 68.29 1.86 9.71
CA GLY A 721 69.70 1.98 10.09
C GLY A 721 70.45 0.73 10.55
N ILE A 722 69.83 -0.44 10.73
CA ILE A 722 70.57 -1.68 11.05
C ILE A 722 69.89 -2.88 10.38
N ASP A 723 70.15 -3.07 9.09
CA ASP A 723 70.51 -4.38 8.50
C ASP A 723 71.09 -4.16 7.09
N THR A 724 72.20 -3.42 7.01
CA THR A 724 73.04 -3.43 5.81
C THR A 724 73.92 -4.67 5.91
N TYR A 725 73.65 -5.71 5.11
CA TYR A 725 74.60 -6.59 4.41
C TYR A 725 75.96 -6.96 5.04
N ASP A 726 76.14 -6.93 6.37
CA ASP A 726 77.44 -7.18 7.04
C ASP A 726 77.36 -8.28 8.11
N ASN A 727 76.31 -9.10 8.10
CA ASN A 727 76.19 -10.28 8.96
C ASN A 727 76.58 -11.59 8.25
N VAL A 728 77.47 -11.52 7.25
CA VAL A 728 78.09 -12.70 6.63
C VAL A 728 79.59 -12.66 6.87
N GLU A 729 80.03 -12.54 8.12
CA GLU A 729 81.35 -13.01 8.55
C GLU A 729 81.36 -13.29 10.07
N GLY A 730 81.53 -14.56 10.42
CA GLY A 730 81.72 -15.02 11.79
C GLY A 730 80.50 -15.68 12.42
N TRP A 731 80.32 -16.98 12.16
CA TRP A 731 80.44 -18.10 13.12
C TRP A 731 80.08 -19.41 12.42
#